data_AF-A0A2V9EV45-F1
#
_entry.id   AF-A0A2V9EV45-F1
#
_cell.length_a   1.000
_cell.length_b   1.000
_cell.length_c   1.000
_cell.angle_alpha   90.00
_cell.angle_beta   90.00
_cell.angle_gamma   90.00
#
_symmetry.space_group_name_H-M   'P 1'
#
loop_
_entity.id
_entity.type
_entity.pdbx_description
1 polymer ?
#
loop_
_entity_poly.entity_id
_entity_poly.type
_entity_poly.pdbx_seq_one_letter_code
_entity_poly.pdbx_strand_id
1 'polypeptide(L)'
;MDVKPRKGTICVPFDRNQPLPFSNQSQRFHISRPTETSTALAVLLLVLTLLLQPPARAQSEPTLAERIQNVISRPEFAHANFGIEFYSLDTGKVVYALNSDKLFVPASTTKILTEGTLLATLGAGYRFHTRVYRTGPTDKHGTLKGDLILVASGDPNLSNRIQPDGTLAFVDEDHSYQGPALPGDPLSVIKQLAKDVAAKGIHKIEGRVLVDTTLFPDGPREGGTNVVMSSIMVNDNVIDLIGSPGAKIGDPADLKSSPQTSYIKFVNHLLTSPAGTRPMFESPDFATNPDGSVSVTLSGSLPVGIAPQPATIAVPSPTKFAETVFREALSAASIQIKNSPGPSVSDFSPYTRFYTAENQVAEHVSPPLSEEIKVTLKVSQNLHAGMGPYLLGALAGKDMKSPLDAGFKIEHDFLQSSKLDLSGAAQGDGAGGDWADLFSPDFMVHYLTYWATRPDYQVFFQALPVLGKDGTLAKIQTNSPGAGHVFAKTGTFGSEDKLGGKMMLNGKGLAGYVLTKDGKKLAFAAYVNHVSLNPDPEAAQQVAGQALGEIAAAAYDANLDTSANAGEYDLLIRNGHVIDGTGNPWFAADVAVSGDRVAAIGDLREAHAKREIDAKGRIVAPGFIDMLGQSEVSLLLDNRSLSKLSQGITTEITGEGGSIAPENEKTIAPQKPFLDKYKLTIDWTTLDGYFRRLEKQGTPLNIGTYVGSAQVREAVIGDDDRAPTPAELEQMKSLVEQAMKDGALGVSSALIYPPNIYAKTDELIALAKVASKYGGLYATHMRSEGASEVSALAEAIRIGREANLPVEIFHLKVSGKPRWGGMKNVVAAIQLARDSGLDIAADMYPYTAGATALASSLPPWVADGGVQKLLERLKDRTIRVRVKKDLAGDHPDWENLFYDCGGAAGILVASAENPDLKQFAGKTLDDVARTWKKSPEDTLMDFVLADNAQSGAIYFMASEEDLRTGLSQPWTSIGLDAGEMSLDGPTYEPHTHPRAMGSVPRFLGHYVRGEHLMPLEAAIRKITSLPAQREHLEGRGLLKPGYFADISIFDAATIIDHATFTKPDQLSEGIDYTIVNGQVEYDQGKLTGTTAGRVLRGRGWQAATN
;
A
#
# COMPACT_ATOMS: atom_id res chain seq x y z
N MET A 1 -62.26 22.90 21.29
CA MET A 1 -61.94 23.86 20.21
C MET A 1 -60.74 23.32 19.46
N ASP A 2 -60.89 22.21 18.73
CA ASP A 2 -61.61 22.04 17.44
C ASP A 2 -60.75 22.58 16.29
N VAL A 3 -60.39 21.86 15.22
CA VAL A 3 -61.21 20.94 14.39
C VAL A 3 -60.33 19.85 13.73
N LYS A 4 -60.99 18.71 13.51
CA LYS A 4 -60.57 17.44 12.89
C LYS A 4 -60.16 17.45 11.39
N PRO A 5 -59.49 16.37 10.95
CA PRO A 5 -59.27 15.95 9.55
C PRO A 5 -60.36 14.98 9.02
N ARG A 6 -60.41 14.73 7.70
CA ARG A 6 -61.06 13.59 6.96
C ARG A 6 -60.98 13.86 5.43
N LYS A 7 -60.89 12.93 4.48
CA LYS A 7 -60.83 11.45 4.44
C LYS A 7 -60.57 11.00 2.98
N GLY A 8 -59.92 9.84 2.82
CA GLY A 8 -59.96 8.99 1.62
C GLY A 8 -59.65 7.54 2.04
N THR A 9 -60.72 6.77 2.28
CA THR A 9 -60.81 5.40 2.85
C THR A 9 -60.57 4.35 1.71
N ILE A 10 -60.18 3.06 1.88
CA ILE A 10 -60.91 1.94 2.50
C ILE A 10 -60.01 0.69 2.75
N CYS A 11 -60.03 0.26 4.02
CA CYS A 11 -60.07 -1.09 4.65
C CYS A 11 -59.06 -2.25 4.43
N VAL A 12 -58.27 -2.45 5.49
CA VAL A 12 -57.73 -3.62 6.25
C VAL A 12 -58.79 -4.74 6.56
N PRO A 13 -58.51 -5.95 7.16
CA PRO A 13 -57.34 -6.39 7.97
C PRO A 13 -56.92 -7.92 8.03
N PHE A 14 -55.86 -8.21 8.84
CA PHE A 14 -55.53 -9.46 9.61
C PHE A 14 -55.23 -10.77 8.82
N ASP A 15 -54.52 -11.83 9.26
CA ASP A 15 -53.64 -12.26 10.37
C ASP A 15 -53.01 -13.63 9.97
N ARG A 16 -51.88 -14.00 10.59
CA ARG A 16 -51.36 -15.36 10.95
C ARG A 16 -51.33 -16.59 9.99
N ASN A 17 -50.17 -17.26 10.12
CA ASN A 17 -49.91 -18.73 10.16
C ASN A 17 -49.80 -19.57 8.85
N GLN A 18 -48.68 -20.34 8.83
CA GLN A 18 -48.32 -21.56 8.08
C GLN A 18 -49.46 -22.61 7.88
N PRO A 19 -49.38 -23.69 7.04
CA PRO A 19 -48.18 -24.51 6.69
C PRO A 19 -48.09 -25.16 5.26
N LEU A 20 -47.03 -25.98 5.05
CA LEU A 20 -46.70 -27.01 4.02
C LEU A 20 -47.88 -27.92 3.57
N PRO A 21 -47.83 -28.89 2.59
CA PRO A 21 -46.70 -29.60 1.89
C PRO A 21 -46.94 -30.01 0.39
N PHE A 22 -46.00 -30.75 -0.27
CA PHE A 22 -46.22 -32.05 -1.02
C PHE A 22 -45.24 -32.39 -2.20
N SER A 23 -44.59 -33.56 -2.03
CA SER A 23 -44.35 -34.74 -2.92
C SER A 23 -43.82 -34.72 -4.38
N ASN A 24 -42.79 -35.57 -4.56
CA ASN A 24 -42.53 -36.59 -5.61
C ASN A 24 -43.51 -36.74 -6.81
N GLN A 25 -42.98 -36.78 -8.03
CA GLN A 25 -43.00 -37.98 -8.90
C GLN A 25 -42.19 -37.82 -10.21
N SER A 26 -41.56 -38.92 -10.58
CA SER A 26 -40.81 -39.23 -11.81
C SER A 26 -41.68 -39.39 -13.07
N GLN A 27 -41.19 -38.96 -14.24
CA GLN A 27 -41.51 -39.63 -15.53
C GLN A 27 -40.40 -39.43 -16.59
N ARG A 28 -40.17 -40.52 -17.35
CA ARG A 28 -39.09 -40.80 -18.32
C ARG A 28 -39.27 -40.05 -19.64
N PHE A 29 -38.17 -39.73 -20.34
CA PHE A 29 -38.15 -39.71 -21.81
C PHE A 29 -36.85 -40.31 -22.40
N HIS A 30 -37.03 -40.94 -23.56
CA HIS A 30 -36.16 -41.89 -24.24
C HIS A 30 -34.84 -41.34 -24.76
N ILE A 31 -33.79 -42.17 -24.62
CA ILE A 31 -32.52 -42.06 -25.35
C ILE A 31 -32.72 -42.60 -26.77
N SER A 32 -32.39 -41.80 -27.78
CA SER A 32 -32.14 -42.24 -29.15
C SER A 32 -30.67 -41.94 -29.51
N ARG A 33 -29.97 -42.95 -30.03
CA ARG A 33 -28.54 -42.89 -30.40
C ARG A 33 -28.33 -42.08 -31.68
N PRO A 34 -27.31 -41.22 -31.78
CA PRO A 34 -26.82 -40.71 -33.06
C PRO A 34 -25.78 -41.68 -33.69
N THR A 35 -25.78 -41.72 -35.02
CA THR A 35 -25.00 -42.59 -35.91
C THR A 35 -23.52 -42.18 -36.07
N GLU A 36 -22.66 -43.16 -36.34
CA GLU A 36 -21.18 -43.12 -36.30
C GLU A 36 -20.46 -42.22 -37.31
N THR A 37 -21.15 -41.44 -38.14
CA THR A 37 -20.52 -40.63 -39.20
C THR A 37 -20.29 -39.15 -38.83
N SER A 38 -20.87 -38.65 -37.74
CA SER A 38 -20.66 -37.25 -37.29
C SER A 38 -19.50 -37.06 -36.30
N THR A 39 -18.99 -38.15 -35.72
CA THR A 39 -17.90 -38.12 -34.74
C THR A 39 -16.50 -38.02 -35.39
N ALA A 40 -16.33 -38.54 -36.61
CA ALA A 40 -15.01 -38.54 -37.27
C ALA A 40 -14.58 -37.14 -37.76
N LEU A 41 -15.51 -36.30 -38.21
CA LEU A 41 -15.20 -34.95 -38.69
C LEU A 41 -14.96 -33.96 -37.53
N ALA A 42 -15.65 -34.14 -36.41
CA ALA A 42 -15.45 -33.36 -35.19
C ALA A 42 -14.10 -33.67 -34.52
N VAL A 43 -13.65 -34.93 -34.56
CA VAL A 43 -12.34 -35.33 -34.01
C VAL A 43 -11.19 -34.83 -34.89
N LEU A 44 -11.34 -34.80 -36.22
CA LEU A 44 -10.28 -34.31 -37.11
C LEU A 44 -10.09 -32.78 -37.03
N LEU A 45 -11.16 -32.00 -36.84
CA LEU A 45 -11.06 -30.56 -36.60
C LEU A 45 -10.50 -30.22 -35.21
N LEU A 46 -10.74 -31.05 -34.20
CA LEU A 46 -10.15 -30.90 -32.86
C LEU A 46 -8.64 -31.18 -32.87
N VAL A 47 -8.20 -32.18 -33.65
CA VAL A 47 -6.79 -32.55 -33.75
C VAL A 47 -5.97 -31.52 -34.54
N LEU A 48 -6.54 -30.90 -35.59
CA LEU A 48 -5.86 -29.82 -36.31
C LEU A 48 -5.79 -28.49 -35.53
N THR A 49 -6.74 -28.22 -34.64
CA THR A 49 -6.69 -27.04 -33.76
C THR A 49 -5.71 -27.21 -32.60
N LEU A 50 -5.44 -28.44 -32.18
CA LEU A 50 -4.43 -28.77 -31.17
C LEU A 50 -2.98 -28.75 -31.71
N LEU A 51 -2.76 -28.85 -33.03
CA LEU A 51 -1.43 -28.89 -33.65
C LEU A 51 -0.89 -27.51 -34.09
N LEU A 52 -1.67 -26.45 -33.93
CA LEU A 52 -1.31 -25.06 -34.31
C LEU A 52 -1.21 -24.10 -33.11
N GLN A 53 -1.22 -24.62 -31.87
CA GLN A 53 -0.94 -23.78 -30.70
C GLN A 53 0.58 -23.60 -30.55
N PRO A 54 1.09 -22.37 -30.34
CA PRO A 54 2.47 -22.18 -29.92
C PRO A 54 2.69 -22.99 -28.64
N PRO A 55 3.91 -23.50 -28.36
CA PRO A 55 4.15 -24.24 -27.14
C PRO A 55 3.68 -23.38 -25.97
N ALA A 56 2.71 -23.91 -25.21
CA ALA A 56 2.28 -23.29 -23.97
C ALA A 56 3.56 -23.08 -23.15
N ARG A 57 3.96 -21.82 -22.99
CA ARG A 57 5.08 -21.44 -22.14
C ARG A 57 4.74 -22.02 -20.78
N ALA A 58 5.46 -23.05 -20.35
CA ALA A 58 5.23 -23.66 -19.04
C ALA A 58 5.25 -22.51 -18.02
N GLN A 59 4.11 -22.25 -17.38
CA GLN A 59 4.04 -21.29 -16.29
C GLN A 59 5.06 -21.78 -15.25
N SER A 60 6.13 -21.01 -15.06
CA SER A 60 7.07 -21.25 -13.97
C SER A 60 6.29 -21.24 -12.66
N GLU A 61 6.59 -22.17 -11.76
CA GLU A 61 6.00 -22.15 -10.43
C GLU A 61 6.29 -20.80 -9.75
N PRO A 62 5.32 -20.21 -9.04
CA PRO A 62 5.50 -18.89 -8.43
C PRO A 62 6.61 -18.93 -7.37
N THR A 63 7.49 -17.94 -7.42
CA THR A 63 8.58 -17.71 -6.47
C THR A 63 8.05 -17.43 -5.06
N LEU A 64 8.91 -17.56 -4.04
CA LEU A 64 8.53 -17.21 -2.67
C LEU A 64 8.03 -15.76 -2.55
N ALA A 65 8.70 -14.82 -3.25
CA ALA A 65 8.32 -13.42 -3.27
C ALA A 65 6.91 -13.21 -3.85
N GLU A 66 6.58 -13.84 -4.97
CA GLU A 66 5.24 -13.75 -5.58
C GLU A 66 4.15 -14.34 -4.67
N ARG A 67 4.45 -15.48 -4.03
CA ARG A 67 3.53 -16.11 -3.07
C ARG A 67 3.25 -15.18 -1.89
N ILE A 68 4.29 -14.56 -1.31
CA ILE A 68 4.15 -13.60 -0.22
C ILE A 68 3.40 -12.35 -0.69
N GLN A 69 3.73 -11.82 -1.88
CA GLN A 69 3.06 -10.65 -2.45
C GLN A 69 1.54 -10.87 -2.59
N ASN A 70 1.12 -12.06 -3.00
CA ASN A 70 -0.29 -12.43 -3.12
C ASN A 70 -1.03 -12.44 -1.78
N VAL A 71 -0.34 -12.71 -0.67
CA VAL A 71 -0.92 -12.66 0.67
C VAL A 71 -1.03 -11.22 1.16
N ILE A 72 0.06 -10.44 1.08
CA ILE A 72 0.10 -9.08 1.65
C ILE A 72 -0.73 -8.07 0.84
N SER A 73 -1.03 -8.35 -0.43
CA SER A 73 -1.85 -7.47 -1.28
C SER A 73 -3.36 -7.65 -1.12
N ARG A 74 -3.83 -8.53 -0.22
CA ARG A 74 -5.26 -8.79 -0.05
C ARG A 74 -5.98 -7.55 0.51
N PRO A 75 -7.25 -7.28 0.11
CA PRO A 75 -7.95 -6.05 0.48
C PRO A 75 -8.04 -5.76 1.98
N GLU A 76 -8.16 -6.81 2.81
CA GLU A 76 -8.17 -6.71 4.27
C GLU A 76 -6.87 -6.13 4.87
N PHE A 77 -5.78 -6.12 4.11
CA PHE A 77 -4.48 -5.60 4.51
C PHE A 77 -4.09 -4.28 3.84
N ALA A 78 -5.02 -3.61 3.14
CA ALA A 78 -4.73 -2.39 2.39
C ALA A 78 -4.10 -1.24 3.21
N HIS A 79 -4.24 -1.28 4.54
CA HIS A 79 -3.69 -0.30 5.48
C HIS A 79 -2.74 -0.91 6.52
N ALA A 80 -2.40 -2.19 6.37
CA ALA A 80 -1.53 -2.90 7.30
C ALA A 80 -0.05 -2.67 6.93
N ASN A 81 0.82 -2.77 7.94
CA ASN A 81 2.27 -2.79 7.73
C ASN A 81 2.78 -4.21 7.91
N PHE A 82 3.49 -4.74 6.92
CA PHE A 82 4.16 -6.04 7.00
C PHE A 82 5.66 -5.89 7.19
N GLY A 83 6.24 -6.74 8.05
CA GLY A 83 7.67 -6.97 8.19
C GLY A 83 7.94 -8.45 8.10
N ILE A 84 8.77 -8.90 7.17
CA ILE A 84 9.01 -10.33 6.91
C ILE A 84 10.49 -10.54 6.61
N GLU A 85 11.08 -11.55 7.21
CA GLU A 85 12.39 -12.06 6.80
C GLU A 85 12.43 -13.59 6.86
N PHE A 86 13.02 -14.21 5.84
CA PHE A 86 13.43 -15.61 5.83
C PHE A 86 14.95 -15.65 5.68
N TYR A 87 15.62 -16.42 6.52
CA TYR A 87 17.07 -16.56 6.57
C TYR A 87 17.46 -18.04 6.51
N SER A 88 18.32 -18.41 5.58
CA SER A 88 18.79 -19.79 5.41
C SER A 88 19.90 -20.10 6.42
N LEU A 89 19.63 -21.05 7.32
CA LEU A 89 20.60 -21.54 8.29
C LEU A 89 21.72 -22.35 7.64
N ASP A 90 21.44 -22.98 6.50
CA ASP A 90 22.42 -23.80 5.79
C ASP A 90 23.43 -22.94 5.01
N THR A 91 23.00 -21.79 4.47
CA THR A 91 23.84 -20.93 3.64
C THR A 91 24.32 -19.66 4.35
N GLY A 92 23.70 -19.27 5.46
CA GLY A 92 23.98 -18.01 6.15
C GLY A 92 23.54 -16.79 5.36
N LYS A 93 22.45 -16.90 4.58
CA LYS A 93 21.97 -15.84 3.69
C LYS A 93 20.48 -15.56 3.88
N VAL A 94 20.10 -14.30 3.70
CA VAL A 94 18.70 -13.89 3.55
C VAL A 94 18.11 -14.52 2.30
N VAL A 95 16.97 -15.20 2.46
CA VAL A 95 16.19 -15.81 1.39
C VAL A 95 15.12 -14.86 0.88
N TYR A 96 14.51 -14.07 1.78
CA TYR A 96 13.52 -13.04 1.45
C TYR A 96 13.50 -12.00 2.57
N ALA A 97 13.34 -10.73 2.24
CA ALA A 97 13.16 -9.65 3.20
C ALA A 97 12.14 -8.61 2.70
N LEU A 98 11.32 -8.11 3.61
CA LEU A 98 10.38 -7.00 3.42
C LEU A 98 10.32 -6.20 4.72
N ASN A 99 10.72 -4.92 4.68
CA ASN A 99 10.79 -4.05 5.86
C ASN A 99 11.49 -4.70 7.07
N SER A 100 12.53 -5.52 6.82
CA SER A 100 13.10 -6.38 7.85
C SER A 100 13.85 -5.61 8.93
N ASP A 101 14.26 -4.38 8.66
CA ASP A 101 14.90 -3.45 9.59
C ASP A 101 13.91 -2.62 10.43
N LYS A 102 12.60 -2.66 10.11
CA LYS A 102 11.58 -1.85 10.80
C LYS A 102 11.09 -2.54 12.06
N LEU A 103 10.80 -1.74 13.09
CA LEU A 103 10.25 -2.20 14.35
C LEU A 103 8.75 -2.49 14.22
N PHE A 104 8.33 -3.69 14.63
CA PHE A 104 6.93 -4.12 14.69
C PHE A 104 6.55 -4.49 16.10
N VAL A 105 5.24 -4.50 16.39
CA VAL A 105 4.73 -4.97 17.68
C VAL A 105 4.73 -6.50 17.60
N PRO A 106 5.64 -7.18 18.31
CA PRO A 106 5.91 -8.61 18.12
C PRO A 106 4.86 -9.47 18.82
N ALA A 107 4.15 -8.88 19.79
CA ALA A 107 3.25 -9.56 20.70
C ALA A 107 3.93 -10.79 21.32
N SER A 108 3.21 -11.89 21.56
CA SER A 108 3.76 -13.10 22.19
C SER A 108 4.92 -13.82 21.46
N THR A 109 5.40 -13.32 20.32
CA THR A 109 6.72 -13.76 19.82
C THR A 109 7.86 -13.33 20.75
N THR A 110 7.65 -12.33 21.61
CA THR A 110 8.58 -11.95 22.72
C THR A 110 8.98 -13.12 23.61
N LYS A 111 8.07 -14.09 23.82
CA LYS A 111 8.38 -15.27 24.63
C LYS A 111 9.55 -16.10 24.10
N ILE A 112 9.85 -16.01 22.80
CA ILE A 112 11.04 -16.65 22.21
C ILE A 112 12.32 -16.12 22.86
N LEU A 113 12.39 -14.80 23.12
CA LEU A 113 13.50 -14.16 23.79
C LEU A 113 13.54 -14.57 25.27
N THR A 114 12.43 -14.35 25.99
CA THR A 114 12.34 -14.60 27.42
C THR A 114 12.65 -16.05 27.79
N GLU A 115 11.99 -17.02 27.12
CA GLU A 115 12.16 -18.45 27.40
C GLU A 115 13.52 -18.96 26.92
N GLY A 116 14.04 -18.39 25.82
CA GLY A 116 15.40 -18.69 25.38
C GLY A 116 16.42 -18.23 26.43
N THR A 117 16.30 -17.01 26.93
CA THR A 117 17.20 -16.48 27.98
C THR A 117 17.14 -17.32 29.25
N LEU A 118 15.95 -17.73 29.70
CA LEU A 118 15.77 -18.67 30.81
C LEU A 118 16.50 -19.99 30.56
N LEU A 119 16.28 -20.60 29.39
CA LEU A 119 16.92 -21.85 29.00
C LEU A 119 18.44 -21.73 28.98
N ALA A 120 18.95 -20.64 28.41
CA ALA A 120 20.38 -20.40 28.27
C ALA A 120 21.07 -20.13 29.61
N THR A 121 20.35 -19.52 30.56
CA THR A 121 20.91 -19.08 31.84
C THR A 121 20.79 -20.16 32.92
N LEU A 122 19.62 -20.78 33.06
CA LEU A 122 19.35 -21.79 34.09
C LEU A 122 19.65 -23.22 33.60
N GLY A 123 19.53 -23.46 32.30
CA GLY A 123 19.74 -24.76 31.67
C GLY A 123 18.49 -25.63 31.60
N ALA A 124 18.40 -26.46 30.56
CA ALA A 124 17.25 -27.33 30.28
C ALA A 124 16.86 -28.27 31.45
N GLY A 125 17.85 -28.70 32.23
CA GLY A 125 17.66 -29.60 33.37
C GLY A 125 17.34 -28.91 34.69
N TYR A 126 17.23 -27.58 34.72
CA TYR A 126 16.86 -26.85 35.93
C TYR A 126 15.50 -27.31 36.44
N ARG A 127 15.36 -27.41 37.76
CA ARG A 127 14.12 -27.81 38.43
C ARG A 127 13.86 -26.87 39.60
N PHE A 128 12.62 -26.49 39.76
CA PHE A 128 12.16 -25.76 40.92
C PHE A 128 12.00 -26.72 42.11
N HIS A 129 12.32 -26.23 43.30
CA HIS A 129 12.27 -27.01 44.53
C HIS A 129 11.38 -26.30 45.54
N THR A 130 10.10 -26.64 45.53
CA THR A 130 9.09 -26.10 46.44
C THR A 130 9.11 -26.91 47.74
N ARG A 131 9.64 -26.32 48.82
CA ARG A 131 9.92 -27.02 50.08
C ARG A 131 8.98 -26.58 51.19
N VAL A 132 8.73 -27.50 52.13
CA VAL A 132 7.97 -27.22 53.35
C VAL A 132 8.86 -27.42 54.57
N TYR A 133 8.98 -26.39 55.41
CA TYR A 133 9.80 -26.39 56.61
C TYR A 133 8.96 -26.26 57.89
N ARG A 134 9.40 -26.90 58.96
CA ARG A 134 8.90 -26.67 60.33
C ARG A 134 9.83 -25.72 61.10
N THR A 135 9.27 -24.90 61.99
CA THR A 135 10.05 -23.94 62.81
C THR A 135 10.28 -24.39 64.25
N GLY A 136 9.75 -25.56 64.64
CA GLY A 136 9.84 -26.10 66.00
C GLY A 136 9.84 -27.63 66.03
N PRO A 137 10.05 -28.24 67.20
CA PRO A 137 10.07 -29.69 67.36
C PRO A 137 8.67 -30.30 67.19
N THR A 138 8.64 -31.56 66.75
CA THR A 138 7.45 -32.41 66.77
C THR A 138 7.52 -33.32 67.99
N ASP A 139 6.48 -33.31 68.83
CA ASP A 139 6.44 -34.20 70.00
C ASP A 139 6.10 -35.66 69.63
N LYS A 140 6.16 -36.55 70.62
CA LYS A 140 5.88 -37.99 70.46
C LYS A 140 4.46 -38.31 69.96
N HIS A 141 3.55 -37.34 69.97
CA HIS A 141 2.16 -37.48 69.50
C HIS A 141 1.97 -36.87 68.11
N GLY A 142 3.06 -36.42 67.45
CA GLY A 142 3.01 -35.79 66.15
C GLY A 142 2.56 -34.33 66.19
N THR A 143 2.63 -33.66 67.35
CA THR A 143 2.27 -32.24 67.46
C THR A 143 3.49 -31.36 67.19
N LEU A 144 3.45 -30.58 66.11
CA LEU A 144 4.42 -29.55 65.79
C LEU A 144 4.23 -28.32 66.70
N LYS A 145 5.25 -28.02 67.50
CA LYS A 145 5.35 -26.84 68.38
C LYS A 145 5.96 -25.65 67.62
N GLY A 146 5.33 -25.25 66.53
CA GLY A 146 5.79 -24.15 65.69
C GLY A 146 4.95 -23.98 64.42
N ASP A 147 5.36 -23.04 63.58
CA ASP A 147 4.81 -22.77 62.25
C ASP A 147 5.30 -23.79 61.22
N LEU A 148 4.50 -23.99 60.17
CA LEU A 148 4.82 -24.71 58.95
C LEU A 148 4.90 -23.71 57.79
N ILE A 149 5.96 -23.76 56.98
CA ILE A 149 6.25 -22.75 55.96
C ILE A 149 6.41 -23.44 54.61
N LEU A 150 5.54 -23.11 53.65
CA LEU A 150 5.67 -23.46 52.25
C LEU A 150 6.51 -22.38 51.55
N VAL A 151 7.69 -22.74 51.05
CA VAL A 151 8.59 -21.79 50.39
C VAL A 151 8.31 -21.76 48.90
N ALA A 152 7.87 -20.61 48.41
CA ALA A 152 7.55 -20.37 47.01
C ALA A 152 8.85 -20.27 46.21
N SER A 153 9.06 -21.25 45.34
CA SER A 153 10.33 -21.39 44.61
C SER A 153 10.30 -20.78 43.20
N GLY A 154 9.16 -20.21 42.78
CA GLY A 154 8.93 -19.76 41.40
C GLY A 154 8.40 -20.84 40.46
N ASP A 155 8.03 -22.01 40.99
CA ASP A 155 7.49 -23.14 40.21
C ASP A 155 6.15 -22.80 39.55
N PRO A 156 6.06 -22.75 38.22
CA PRO A 156 4.82 -22.44 37.51
C PRO A 156 3.80 -23.59 37.51
N ASN A 157 4.20 -24.81 37.88
CA ASN A 157 3.39 -26.03 37.72
C ASN A 157 2.94 -26.68 39.04
N LEU A 158 2.58 -25.90 40.06
CA LEU A 158 1.82 -26.45 41.18
C LEU A 158 0.36 -26.67 40.76
N SER A 159 0.16 -27.60 39.81
CA SER A 159 -1.08 -27.85 39.06
C SER A 159 -1.24 -29.34 38.74
N ASN A 160 -2.26 -29.69 37.95
CA ASN A 160 -2.46 -31.04 37.39
C ASN A 160 -1.77 -31.26 36.03
N ARG A 161 -0.88 -30.37 35.60
CA ARG A 161 -0.14 -30.54 34.33
C ARG A 161 0.83 -31.72 34.38
N ILE A 162 1.41 -32.01 35.54
CA ILE A 162 2.47 -33.03 35.71
C ILE A 162 1.94 -34.44 35.42
N GLN A 163 2.51 -35.07 34.40
CA GLN A 163 2.20 -36.44 34.01
C GLN A 163 3.10 -37.47 34.72
N PRO A 164 2.68 -38.75 34.82
CA PRO A 164 3.47 -39.80 35.45
C PRO A 164 4.85 -40.05 34.84
N ASP A 165 5.04 -39.72 33.55
CA ASP A 165 6.31 -39.85 32.84
C ASP A 165 7.24 -38.62 33.04
N GLY A 166 6.80 -37.63 33.80
CA GLY A 166 7.56 -36.41 34.08
C GLY A 166 7.42 -35.31 33.03
N THR A 167 6.55 -35.48 32.03
CA THR A 167 6.17 -34.43 31.07
C THR A 167 5.07 -33.53 31.63
N LEU A 168 4.84 -32.38 30.98
CA LEU A 168 3.72 -31.49 31.29
C LEU A 168 2.63 -31.59 30.22
N ALA A 169 1.39 -31.81 30.65
CA ALA A 169 0.23 -31.78 29.78
C ALA A 169 -0.18 -30.34 29.44
N PHE A 170 -0.68 -30.18 28.22
CA PHE A 170 -1.30 -28.97 27.73
C PHE A 170 -2.38 -29.32 26.70
N VAL A 171 -3.24 -28.36 26.41
CA VAL A 171 -4.23 -28.39 25.32
C VAL A 171 -4.00 -27.16 24.43
N ASP A 172 -4.41 -27.23 23.17
CA ASP A 172 -4.06 -26.18 22.19
C ASP A 172 -4.62 -24.78 22.56
N GLU A 173 -5.74 -24.75 23.29
CA GLU A 173 -6.34 -23.56 23.88
C GLU A 173 -6.29 -23.67 25.40
N ASP A 174 -5.40 -22.91 26.04
CA ASP A 174 -5.16 -23.02 27.47
C ASP A 174 -6.30 -22.43 28.31
N HIS A 175 -6.54 -23.02 29.48
CA HIS A 175 -7.58 -22.54 30.39
C HIS A 175 -7.38 -21.08 30.83
N SER A 176 -6.15 -20.58 30.88
CA SER A 176 -5.85 -19.18 31.19
C SER A 176 -6.51 -18.20 30.20
N TYR A 177 -6.88 -18.67 29.00
CA TYR A 177 -7.59 -17.93 27.96
C TYR A 177 -9.01 -18.43 27.72
N GLN A 178 -9.66 -18.96 28.76
CA GLN A 178 -11.02 -19.53 28.70
C GLN A 178 -11.10 -20.82 27.88
N GLY A 179 -9.96 -21.48 27.61
CA GLY A 179 -9.92 -22.82 27.05
C GLY A 179 -10.40 -23.89 28.06
N PRO A 180 -10.50 -25.16 27.63
CA PRO A 180 -10.85 -26.25 28.53
C PRO A 180 -9.77 -26.49 29.59
N ALA A 181 -10.20 -26.66 30.84
CA ALA A 181 -9.32 -27.10 31.92
C ALA A 181 -8.77 -28.51 31.66
N LEU A 182 -7.53 -28.76 32.10
CA LEU A 182 -6.95 -30.09 32.02
C LEU A 182 -7.72 -31.07 32.92
N PRO A 183 -7.96 -32.32 32.48
CA PRO A 183 -8.54 -33.34 33.33
C PRO A 183 -7.68 -33.59 34.58
N GLY A 184 -8.32 -33.74 35.74
CA GLY A 184 -7.65 -34.07 37.00
C GLY A 184 -7.89 -33.03 38.10
N ASP A 185 -7.13 -33.17 39.18
CA ASP A 185 -7.25 -32.32 40.37
C ASP A 185 -6.18 -31.22 40.33
N PRO A 186 -6.53 -29.95 40.08
CA PRO A 186 -5.56 -28.86 39.95
C PRO A 186 -4.77 -28.59 41.24
N LEU A 187 -5.18 -29.16 42.38
CA LEU A 187 -4.44 -29.10 43.65
C LEU A 187 -3.60 -30.35 43.94
N SER A 188 -3.39 -31.22 42.95
CA SER A 188 -2.70 -32.51 43.15
C SER A 188 -1.33 -32.37 43.82
N VAL A 189 -0.50 -31.43 43.38
CA VAL A 189 0.82 -31.14 43.97
C VAL A 189 0.70 -30.65 45.42
N ILE A 190 -0.18 -29.69 45.68
CA ILE A 190 -0.43 -29.15 47.03
C ILE A 190 -0.93 -30.25 47.98
N LYS A 191 -1.83 -31.10 47.50
CA LYS A 191 -2.35 -32.26 48.25
C LYS A 191 -1.27 -33.29 48.51
N GLN A 192 -0.34 -33.50 47.58
CA GLN A 192 0.77 -34.41 47.79
C GLN A 192 1.75 -33.87 48.84
N LEU A 193 2.13 -32.58 48.78
CA LEU A 193 2.94 -31.93 49.82
C LEU A 193 2.32 -32.10 51.21
N ALA A 194 0.99 -31.92 51.33
CA ALA A 194 0.29 -32.11 52.59
C ALA A 194 0.34 -33.57 53.10
N LYS A 195 0.21 -34.56 52.21
CA LYS A 195 0.38 -35.97 52.55
C LYS A 195 1.80 -36.29 53.00
N ASP A 196 2.80 -35.70 52.36
CA ASP A 196 4.21 -35.89 52.71
C ASP A 196 4.55 -35.30 54.08
N VAL A 197 3.97 -34.14 54.43
CA VAL A 197 4.03 -33.58 55.79
C VAL A 197 3.44 -34.56 56.80
N ALA A 198 2.27 -35.16 56.52
CA ALA A 198 1.67 -36.17 57.39
C ALA A 198 2.55 -37.42 57.53
N ALA A 199 3.19 -37.85 56.43
CA ALA A 199 4.09 -39.00 56.40
C ALA A 199 5.37 -38.78 57.23
N LYS A 200 5.77 -37.54 57.50
CA LYS A 200 6.83 -37.20 58.47
C LYS A 200 6.38 -37.25 59.93
N GLY A 201 5.17 -37.74 60.20
CA GLY A 201 4.64 -37.92 61.56
C GLY A 201 4.05 -36.65 62.17
N ILE A 202 3.75 -35.62 61.37
CA ILE A 202 3.05 -34.43 61.85
C ILE A 202 1.54 -34.68 61.70
N HIS A 203 0.82 -34.69 62.83
CA HIS A 203 -0.63 -34.89 62.88
C HIS A 203 -1.36 -33.68 63.46
N LYS A 204 -0.64 -32.75 64.08
CA LYS A 204 -1.18 -31.51 64.63
C LYS A 204 -0.17 -30.37 64.52
N ILE A 205 -0.64 -29.16 64.20
CA ILE A 205 0.16 -27.94 64.11
C ILE A 205 -0.38 -26.92 65.12
N GLU A 206 0.45 -26.52 66.08
CA GLU A 206 0.10 -25.47 67.06
C GLU A 206 0.40 -24.06 66.58
N GLY A 207 1.33 -23.89 65.63
CA GLY A 207 1.62 -22.62 64.97
C GLY A 207 0.72 -22.34 63.77
N ARG A 208 1.19 -21.46 62.90
CA ARG A 208 0.55 -21.02 61.66
C ARG A 208 1.04 -21.85 60.47
N VAL A 209 0.28 -21.79 59.38
CA VAL A 209 0.72 -22.24 58.06
C VAL A 209 0.99 -20.99 57.25
N LEU A 210 2.21 -20.85 56.74
CA LEU A 210 2.70 -19.64 56.08
C LEU A 210 3.19 -19.99 54.66
N VAL A 211 3.14 -19.01 53.76
CA VAL A 211 3.73 -19.09 52.42
C VAL A 211 4.82 -18.03 52.33
N ASP A 212 6.06 -18.45 52.12
CA ASP A 212 7.21 -17.57 51.95
C ASP A 212 7.37 -17.22 50.47
N THR A 213 7.05 -15.98 50.11
CA THR A 213 7.20 -15.40 48.77
C THR A 213 8.38 -14.43 48.66
N THR A 214 9.42 -14.60 49.49
CA THR A 214 10.61 -13.72 49.49
C THR A 214 11.34 -13.70 48.15
N LEU A 215 11.20 -14.73 47.30
CA LEU A 215 11.77 -14.75 45.96
C LEU A 215 11.26 -13.56 45.13
N PHE A 216 9.93 -13.36 45.13
CA PHE A 216 9.24 -12.11 44.80
C PHE A 216 7.76 -12.22 45.21
N PRO A 217 7.18 -11.17 45.84
CA PRO A 217 5.81 -11.21 46.38
C PRO A 217 4.75 -11.12 45.27
N ASP A 218 3.47 -11.19 45.67
CA ASP A 218 2.34 -10.83 44.80
C ASP A 218 2.58 -9.40 44.22
N GLY A 219 2.67 -9.31 42.90
CA GLY A 219 3.12 -8.12 42.18
C GLY A 219 2.07 -7.55 41.21
N PRO A 220 2.50 -6.88 40.13
CA PRO A 220 1.58 -6.39 39.12
C PRO A 220 0.87 -7.54 38.40
N ARG A 221 -0.24 -7.20 37.72
CA ARG A 221 -0.98 -8.14 36.88
C ARG A 221 -0.30 -8.27 35.52
N GLU A 222 -0.28 -9.47 34.98
CA GLU A 222 0.19 -9.74 33.63
C GLU A 222 -0.82 -9.18 32.60
N GLY A 223 -0.32 -8.57 31.53
CA GLY A 223 -1.12 -7.73 30.61
C GLY A 223 -2.19 -8.45 29.79
N GLY A 224 -2.05 -9.74 29.48
CA GLY A 224 -2.98 -10.50 28.64
C GLY A 224 -4.05 -11.29 29.39
N THR A 225 -3.70 -11.98 30.47
CA THR A 225 -4.63 -12.78 31.29
C THR A 225 -5.12 -12.03 32.53
N ASN A 226 -4.49 -10.90 32.87
CA ASN A 226 -4.81 -10.08 34.03
C ASN A 226 -4.65 -10.83 35.37
N VAL A 227 -3.90 -11.92 35.39
CA VAL A 227 -3.57 -12.67 36.62
C VAL A 227 -2.42 -11.99 37.37
N VAL A 228 -2.41 -12.13 38.70
CA VAL A 228 -1.36 -11.55 39.55
C VAL A 228 -0.08 -12.40 39.45
N MET A 229 1.04 -11.76 39.13
CA MET A 229 2.35 -12.41 39.13
C MET A 229 2.84 -12.61 40.57
N SER A 230 3.37 -13.79 40.88
CA SER A 230 3.85 -14.13 42.23
C SER A 230 4.77 -15.35 42.17
N SER A 231 5.76 -15.44 43.08
CA SER A 231 6.66 -16.60 43.15
C SER A 231 5.95 -17.89 43.55
N ILE A 232 4.69 -17.81 44.00
CA ILE A 232 3.81 -18.95 44.20
C ILE A 232 2.72 -18.98 43.13
N MET A 233 2.69 -20.06 42.37
CA MET A 233 1.73 -20.27 41.28
C MET A 233 0.98 -21.57 41.48
N VAL A 234 -0.31 -21.49 41.81
CA VAL A 234 -1.16 -22.68 41.94
C VAL A 234 -2.22 -22.64 40.86
N ASN A 235 -2.26 -23.68 40.01
CA ASN A 235 -3.17 -23.76 38.87
C ASN A 235 -3.17 -22.48 38.01
N ASP A 236 -1.99 -22.01 37.62
CA ASP A 236 -1.80 -20.80 36.80
C ASP A 236 -2.45 -19.52 37.39
N ASN A 237 -2.65 -19.51 38.72
CA ASN A 237 -3.31 -18.44 39.46
C ASN A 237 -4.75 -18.16 38.97
N VAL A 238 -5.44 -19.21 38.52
CA VAL A 238 -6.85 -19.15 38.11
C VAL A 238 -7.71 -20.21 38.80
N ILE A 239 -9.01 -19.91 38.90
CA ILE A 239 -10.07 -20.88 39.17
C ILE A 239 -10.82 -21.14 37.86
N ASP A 240 -10.90 -22.41 37.48
CA ASP A 240 -11.66 -22.88 36.34
C ASP A 240 -13.14 -22.94 36.66
N LEU A 241 -13.97 -22.44 35.76
CA LEU A 241 -15.42 -22.43 35.85
C LEU A 241 -16.04 -23.15 34.66
N ILE A 242 -17.11 -23.90 34.92
CA ILE A 242 -17.96 -24.50 33.88
C ILE A 242 -19.40 -24.05 34.15
N GLY A 243 -19.92 -23.18 33.29
CA GLY A 243 -21.30 -22.73 33.30
C GLY A 243 -22.19 -23.61 32.42
N SER A 244 -23.33 -24.06 32.93
CA SER A 244 -24.31 -24.85 32.16
C SER A 244 -25.68 -24.16 32.20
N PRO A 245 -26.38 -24.00 31.05
CA PRO A 245 -27.70 -23.40 31.05
C PRO A 245 -28.69 -24.24 31.87
N GLY A 246 -29.65 -23.56 32.51
CA GLY A 246 -30.81 -24.17 33.13
C GLY A 246 -31.79 -24.77 32.11
N ALA A 247 -32.87 -25.38 32.60
CA ALA A 247 -33.80 -26.12 31.75
C ALA A 247 -34.69 -25.21 30.88
N LYS A 248 -35.01 -24.01 31.34
CA LYS A 248 -35.89 -23.05 30.67
C LYS A 248 -35.31 -21.64 30.68
N ILE A 249 -35.76 -20.82 29.74
CA ILE A 249 -35.41 -19.39 29.68
C ILE A 249 -35.80 -18.71 31.00
N GLY A 250 -34.86 -17.97 31.58
CA GLY A 250 -35.00 -17.31 32.88
C GLY A 250 -34.60 -18.16 34.10
N ASP A 251 -34.39 -19.48 33.94
CA ASP A 251 -33.87 -20.32 35.02
C ASP A 251 -32.41 -19.93 35.35
N PRO A 252 -31.97 -20.02 36.62
CA PRO A 252 -30.56 -19.88 36.96
C PRO A 252 -29.70 -20.91 36.21
N ALA A 253 -28.54 -20.48 35.71
CA ALA A 253 -27.54 -21.38 35.14
C ALA A 253 -26.77 -22.09 36.27
N ASP A 254 -26.39 -23.35 36.04
CA ASP A 254 -25.51 -24.09 36.96
C ASP A 254 -24.05 -23.63 36.78
N LEU A 255 -23.30 -23.60 37.87
CA LEU A 255 -21.90 -23.17 37.87
C LEU A 255 -21.07 -24.13 38.71
N LYS A 256 -20.05 -24.72 38.09
CA LYS A 256 -19.06 -25.56 38.77
C LYS A 256 -17.71 -24.89 38.75
N SER A 257 -17.01 -24.93 39.89
CA SER A 257 -15.64 -24.42 40.03
C SER A 257 -14.63 -25.54 40.30
N SER A 258 -13.42 -25.38 39.77
CA SER A 258 -12.27 -26.24 40.03
C SER A 258 -10.99 -25.40 40.12
N PRO A 259 -10.21 -25.48 41.21
CA PRO A 259 -10.52 -26.22 42.43
C PRO A 259 -11.66 -25.60 43.23
N GLN A 260 -12.31 -26.43 44.03
CA GLN A 260 -13.17 -25.93 45.12
C GLN A 260 -12.29 -25.54 46.30
N THR A 261 -12.48 -24.32 46.80
CA THR A 261 -11.74 -23.78 47.95
C THR A 261 -12.63 -22.82 48.74
N SER A 262 -12.34 -22.65 50.02
CA SER A 262 -12.95 -21.63 50.88
C SER A 262 -12.42 -20.21 50.61
N TYR A 263 -11.32 -20.08 49.86
CA TYR A 263 -10.74 -18.77 49.53
C TYR A 263 -11.66 -17.92 48.65
N ILE A 264 -12.31 -18.52 47.64
CA ILE A 264 -13.22 -17.82 46.74
C ILE A 264 -14.64 -18.37 46.90
N LYS A 265 -15.60 -17.49 47.14
CA LYS A 265 -17.03 -17.80 47.24
C LYS A 265 -17.78 -17.18 46.07
N PHE A 266 -18.38 -18.01 45.22
CA PHE A 266 -19.13 -17.53 44.06
C PHE A 266 -20.58 -17.17 44.42
N VAL A 267 -21.02 -15.98 44.03
CA VAL A 267 -22.41 -15.54 44.02
C VAL A 267 -22.90 -15.63 42.58
N ASN A 268 -23.66 -16.68 42.27
CA ASN A 268 -24.08 -17.00 40.91
C ASN A 268 -25.39 -16.27 40.54
N HIS A 269 -25.30 -15.29 39.65
CA HIS A 269 -26.43 -14.58 39.05
C HIS A 269 -26.58 -14.88 37.54
N LEU A 270 -25.94 -15.94 37.03
CA LEU A 270 -26.07 -16.34 35.64
C LEU A 270 -27.48 -16.86 35.37
N LEU A 271 -28.06 -16.44 34.25
CA LEU A 271 -29.40 -16.84 33.82
C LEU A 271 -29.39 -17.60 32.50
N THR A 272 -30.46 -18.35 32.24
CA THR A 272 -30.64 -19.06 30.98
C THR A 272 -31.32 -18.16 29.95
N SER A 273 -30.69 -17.93 28.80
CA SER A 273 -31.24 -17.11 27.70
C SER A 273 -31.91 -17.97 26.61
N PRO A 274 -32.67 -17.38 25.67
CA PRO A 274 -33.24 -18.09 24.53
C PRO A 274 -32.19 -18.76 23.63
N ALA A 275 -32.54 -19.89 23.02
CA ALA A 275 -31.69 -20.57 22.04
C ALA A 275 -31.32 -19.63 20.87
N GLY A 276 -30.10 -19.76 20.35
CA GLY A 276 -29.59 -18.92 19.26
C GLY A 276 -29.03 -17.56 19.70
N THR A 277 -29.10 -17.20 20.99
CA THR A 277 -28.35 -16.06 21.52
C THR A 277 -26.87 -16.42 21.76
N ARG A 278 -25.99 -15.42 21.90
CA ARG A 278 -24.57 -15.66 22.22
C ARG A 278 -24.40 -15.90 23.72
N PRO A 279 -23.65 -16.92 24.17
CA PRO A 279 -23.29 -17.05 25.58
C PRO A 279 -22.47 -15.84 26.03
N MET A 280 -22.73 -15.36 27.24
CA MET A 280 -22.10 -14.15 27.78
C MET A 280 -21.82 -14.32 29.28
N PHE A 281 -20.56 -14.16 29.66
CA PHE A 281 -20.14 -13.91 31.04
C PHE A 281 -19.78 -12.43 31.14
N GLU A 282 -20.44 -11.70 32.05
CA GLU A 282 -20.08 -10.31 32.33
C GLU A 282 -18.81 -10.25 33.19
N SER A 283 -18.19 -9.06 33.25
CA SER A 283 -17.01 -8.86 34.10
C SER A 283 -17.36 -9.14 35.57
N PRO A 284 -16.59 -10.00 36.27
CA PRO A 284 -16.88 -10.37 37.65
C PRO A 284 -16.63 -9.23 38.63
N ASP A 285 -17.51 -9.08 39.62
CA ASP A 285 -17.32 -8.16 40.75
C ASP A 285 -16.67 -8.89 41.93
N PHE A 286 -15.59 -8.32 42.47
CA PHE A 286 -14.84 -8.89 43.59
C PHE A 286 -15.06 -8.09 44.89
N ALA A 287 -15.34 -8.80 45.99
CA ALA A 287 -15.42 -8.23 47.33
C ALA A 287 -14.57 -9.03 48.32
N THR A 288 -13.59 -8.39 48.94
CA THR A 288 -12.75 -9.05 49.97
C THR A 288 -13.50 -9.08 51.31
N ASN A 289 -13.61 -10.26 51.89
CA ASN A 289 -14.26 -10.49 53.18
C ASN A 289 -13.29 -10.21 54.35
N PRO A 290 -13.78 -9.97 55.58
CA PRO A 290 -12.93 -9.68 56.74
C PRO A 290 -11.91 -10.78 57.11
N ASP A 291 -12.18 -12.03 56.72
CA ASP A 291 -11.28 -13.18 56.93
C ASP A 291 -10.21 -13.32 55.81
N GLY A 292 -10.21 -12.42 54.84
CA GLY A 292 -9.33 -12.42 53.67
C GLY A 292 -9.79 -13.31 52.52
N SER A 293 -10.91 -14.05 52.65
CA SER A 293 -11.55 -14.73 51.50
C SER A 293 -12.19 -13.70 50.55
N VAL A 294 -12.47 -14.09 49.32
CA VAL A 294 -13.05 -13.20 48.30
C VAL A 294 -14.41 -13.73 47.84
N SER A 295 -15.41 -12.87 47.87
CA SER A 295 -16.71 -13.13 47.24
C SER A 295 -16.68 -12.63 45.80
N VAL A 296 -17.05 -13.47 44.84
CA VAL A 296 -17.03 -13.16 43.40
C VAL A 296 -18.46 -13.28 42.86
N THR A 297 -19.02 -12.17 42.40
CA THR A 297 -20.35 -12.16 41.78
C THR A 297 -20.21 -12.38 40.28
N LEU A 298 -20.92 -13.37 39.75
CA LEU A 298 -20.91 -13.73 38.34
C LEU A 298 -22.28 -13.48 37.73
N SER A 299 -22.32 -12.63 36.71
CA SER A 299 -23.53 -12.24 35.98
C SER A 299 -23.38 -12.54 34.49
N GLY A 300 -24.50 -12.58 33.77
CA GLY A 300 -24.54 -12.89 32.34
C GLY A 300 -25.61 -13.91 31.99
N SER A 301 -25.51 -14.50 30.80
CA SER A 301 -26.52 -15.43 30.31
C SER A 301 -25.99 -16.54 29.40
N LEU A 302 -26.53 -17.75 29.58
CA LEU A 302 -26.22 -18.93 28.77
C LEU A 302 -27.46 -19.42 28.01
N PRO A 303 -27.40 -19.53 26.67
CA PRO A 303 -28.53 -19.99 25.86
C PRO A 303 -28.97 -21.41 26.21
N VAL A 304 -30.28 -21.66 26.25
CA VAL A 304 -30.79 -23.03 26.46
C VAL A 304 -30.31 -23.98 25.35
N GLY A 305 -29.84 -25.16 25.74
CA GLY A 305 -29.45 -26.24 24.82
C GLY A 305 -28.01 -26.20 24.29
N ILE A 306 -27.18 -25.24 24.71
CA ILE A 306 -25.74 -25.24 24.37
C ILE A 306 -24.94 -26.18 25.28
N ALA A 307 -23.76 -26.60 24.81
CA ALA A 307 -22.80 -27.31 25.65
C ALA A 307 -22.32 -26.43 26.82
N PRO A 308 -21.87 -27.02 27.94
CA PRO A 308 -21.27 -26.26 29.04
C PRO A 308 -20.16 -25.35 28.55
N GLN A 309 -20.14 -24.11 29.04
CA GLN A 309 -19.21 -23.07 28.62
C GLN A 309 -18.10 -22.92 29.65
N PRO A 310 -16.82 -22.99 29.24
CA PRO A 310 -15.70 -22.67 30.12
C PRO A 310 -15.63 -21.17 30.40
N ALA A 311 -15.17 -20.83 31.60
CA ALA A 311 -14.76 -19.49 31.99
C ALA A 311 -13.65 -19.62 33.04
N THR A 312 -12.89 -18.55 33.25
CA THR A 312 -11.84 -18.54 34.27
C THR A 312 -11.85 -17.26 35.08
N ILE A 313 -11.42 -17.36 36.34
CA ILE A 313 -11.31 -16.24 37.26
C ILE A 313 -9.89 -16.17 37.80
N ALA A 314 -9.22 -15.05 37.55
CA ALA A 314 -7.93 -14.74 38.13
C ALA A 314 -8.04 -14.64 39.66
N VAL A 315 -7.15 -15.32 40.38
CA VAL A 315 -7.11 -15.23 41.84
C VAL A 315 -6.57 -13.86 42.26
N PRO A 316 -7.25 -13.12 43.17
CA PRO A 316 -6.80 -11.76 43.54
C PRO A 316 -5.51 -11.70 44.36
N SER A 317 -5.15 -12.78 45.06
CA SER A 317 -3.88 -12.92 45.79
C SER A 317 -3.43 -14.39 45.70
N PRO A 318 -2.43 -14.69 44.85
CA PRO A 318 -1.82 -16.01 44.75
C PRO A 318 -1.28 -16.51 46.09
N THR A 319 -0.64 -15.63 46.87
CA THR A 319 -0.13 -15.99 48.20
C THR A 319 -1.25 -16.47 49.12
N LYS A 320 -2.37 -15.73 49.19
CA LYS A 320 -3.49 -16.11 50.08
C LYS A 320 -4.24 -17.33 49.58
N PHE A 321 -4.36 -17.47 48.26
CA PHE A 321 -4.91 -18.66 47.64
C PHE A 321 -4.10 -19.90 48.02
N ALA A 322 -2.78 -19.87 47.80
CA ALA A 322 -1.86 -20.97 48.14
C ALA A 322 -1.89 -21.32 49.63
N GLU A 323 -1.88 -20.32 50.52
CA GLU A 323 -2.00 -20.53 51.97
C GLU A 323 -3.29 -21.29 52.30
N THR A 324 -4.42 -20.86 51.70
CA THR A 324 -5.74 -21.43 51.99
C THR A 324 -5.83 -22.87 51.49
N VAL A 325 -5.50 -23.13 50.23
CA VAL A 325 -5.58 -24.48 49.65
C VAL A 325 -4.57 -25.45 50.28
N PHE A 326 -3.42 -24.96 50.75
CA PHE A 326 -2.47 -25.80 51.49
C PHE A 326 -3.00 -26.16 52.89
N ARG A 327 -3.63 -25.22 53.60
CA ARG A 327 -4.32 -25.51 54.88
C ARG A 327 -5.46 -26.51 54.71
N GLU A 328 -6.24 -26.38 53.63
CA GLU A 328 -7.31 -27.32 53.27
C GLU A 328 -6.73 -28.71 52.96
N ALA A 329 -5.65 -28.78 52.18
CA ALA A 329 -4.95 -30.01 51.87
C ALA A 329 -4.36 -30.71 53.12
N LEU A 330 -3.74 -29.96 54.03
CA LEU A 330 -3.24 -30.48 55.31
C LEU A 330 -4.38 -31.06 56.16
N SER A 331 -5.51 -30.36 56.22
CA SER A 331 -6.69 -30.84 56.94
C SER A 331 -7.27 -32.10 56.31
N ALA A 332 -7.32 -32.17 54.97
CA ALA A 332 -7.73 -33.37 54.23
C ALA A 332 -6.76 -34.55 54.41
N ALA A 333 -5.47 -34.28 54.66
CA ALA A 333 -4.47 -35.25 55.08
C ALA A 333 -4.54 -35.61 56.58
N SER A 334 -5.64 -35.28 57.27
CA SER A 334 -5.89 -35.54 58.69
C SER A 334 -4.94 -34.83 59.67
N ILE A 335 -4.35 -33.69 59.27
CA ILE A 335 -3.55 -32.84 60.15
C ILE A 335 -4.43 -31.78 60.80
N GLN A 336 -4.48 -31.74 62.13
CA GLN A 336 -5.23 -30.72 62.87
C GLN A 336 -4.45 -29.40 62.94
N ILE A 337 -5.03 -28.29 62.49
CA ILE A 337 -4.43 -26.95 62.56
C ILE A 337 -5.13 -26.16 63.66
N LYS A 338 -4.41 -25.78 64.72
CA LYS A 338 -5.01 -25.10 65.88
C LYS A 338 -5.29 -23.61 65.61
N ASN A 339 -4.37 -22.92 64.94
CA ASN A 339 -4.49 -21.48 64.73
C ASN A 339 -5.30 -21.18 63.45
N SER A 340 -6.23 -20.24 63.58
CA SER A 340 -6.86 -19.57 62.45
C SER A 340 -5.80 -18.81 61.62
N PRO A 341 -6.07 -18.54 60.33
CA PRO A 341 -5.22 -17.66 59.53
C PRO A 341 -4.97 -16.34 60.25
N GLY A 342 -3.71 -15.91 60.34
CA GLY A 342 -3.32 -14.61 60.86
C GLY A 342 -3.09 -13.59 59.73
N PRO A 343 -2.66 -12.37 60.05
CA PRO A 343 -2.17 -11.42 59.05
C PRO A 343 -0.99 -11.99 58.26
N SER A 344 -0.89 -11.62 56.98
CA SER A 344 0.24 -12.01 56.13
C SER A 344 1.57 -11.56 56.72
N VAL A 345 2.59 -12.41 56.61
CA VAL A 345 3.96 -12.10 57.02
C VAL A 345 4.68 -11.48 55.83
N SER A 346 5.26 -10.30 56.00
CA SER A 346 5.98 -9.59 54.93
C SER A 346 7.51 -9.75 55.00
N ASP A 347 8.06 -10.15 56.15
CA ASP A 347 9.50 -10.39 56.33
C ASP A 347 9.75 -11.83 56.84
N PHE A 348 10.33 -12.65 55.97
CA PHE A 348 10.70 -14.03 56.31
C PHE A 348 12.15 -14.18 56.78
N SER A 349 12.94 -13.09 56.86
CA SER A 349 14.33 -13.13 57.32
C SER A 349 14.50 -13.88 58.66
N PRO A 350 13.62 -13.72 59.68
CA PRO A 350 13.72 -14.47 60.93
C PRO A 350 13.51 -16.00 60.80
N TYR A 351 12.89 -16.47 59.72
CA TYR A 351 12.57 -17.87 59.48
C TYR A 351 13.65 -18.63 58.71
N THR A 352 14.52 -17.93 57.98
CA THR A 352 15.60 -18.53 57.17
C THR A 352 16.49 -19.50 57.95
N ARG A 353 16.72 -19.26 59.25
CA ARG A 353 17.45 -20.16 60.15
C ARG A 353 16.84 -21.56 60.29
N PHE A 354 15.56 -21.72 59.94
CA PHE A 354 14.86 -23.00 59.98
C PHE A 354 14.93 -23.76 58.64
N TYR A 355 15.50 -23.17 57.58
CA TYR A 355 15.59 -23.79 56.26
C TYR A 355 16.77 -24.77 56.19
N THR A 356 16.69 -25.84 56.98
CA THR A 356 17.70 -26.89 57.10
C THR A 356 17.13 -28.25 56.69
N ALA A 357 18.00 -29.20 56.33
CA ALA A 357 17.59 -30.56 55.97
C ALA A 357 16.81 -31.27 57.10
N GLU A 358 17.11 -30.96 58.37
CA GLU A 358 16.42 -31.52 59.54
C GLU A 358 14.97 -31.01 59.69
N ASN A 359 14.72 -29.77 59.27
CA ASN A 359 13.43 -29.12 59.38
C ASN A 359 12.58 -29.25 58.11
N GLN A 360 13.15 -29.74 57.02
CA GLN A 360 12.41 -30.02 55.79
C GLN A 360 11.50 -31.24 55.99
N VAL A 361 10.20 -31.02 55.84
CA VAL A 361 9.17 -32.06 56.05
C VAL A 361 8.48 -32.50 54.78
N ALA A 362 8.51 -31.69 53.71
CA ALA A 362 8.09 -32.11 52.38
C ALA A 362 8.87 -31.32 51.31
N GLU A 363 8.92 -31.86 50.10
CA GLU A 363 9.51 -31.21 48.94
C GLU A 363 8.82 -31.68 47.67
N HIS A 364 8.44 -30.73 46.83
CA HIS A 364 8.07 -30.96 45.45
C HIS A 364 9.22 -30.49 44.56
N VAL A 365 9.61 -31.36 43.63
CA VAL A 365 10.59 -31.04 42.59
C VAL A 365 9.84 -31.00 41.27
N SER A 366 9.89 -29.86 40.58
CA SER A 366 9.18 -29.68 39.31
C SER A 366 9.73 -30.61 38.23
N PRO A 367 8.98 -30.86 37.14
CA PRO A 367 9.53 -31.24 35.84
C PRO A 367 10.68 -30.31 35.42
N PRO A 368 11.58 -30.76 34.52
CA PRO A 368 12.71 -29.95 34.09
C PRO A 368 12.21 -28.72 33.31
N LEU A 369 12.97 -27.62 33.34
CA LEU A 369 12.65 -26.38 32.65
C LEU A 369 12.35 -26.58 31.15
N SER A 370 12.94 -27.60 30.52
CA SER A 370 12.61 -27.99 29.14
C SER A 370 11.13 -28.33 28.90
N GLU A 371 10.44 -28.90 29.89
CA GLU A 371 9.00 -29.17 29.79
C GLU A 371 8.18 -27.90 30.03
N GLU A 372 8.64 -27.03 30.93
CA GLU A 372 7.97 -25.76 31.21
C GLU A 372 7.96 -24.85 29.99
N ILE A 373 9.13 -24.59 29.39
CA ILE A 373 9.27 -23.79 28.17
C ILE A 373 8.36 -24.32 27.05
N LYS A 374 8.19 -25.66 26.97
CA LYS A 374 7.28 -26.28 26.02
C LYS A 374 5.84 -25.87 26.27
N VAL A 375 5.35 -25.91 27.52
CA VAL A 375 4.01 -25.41 27.84
C VAL A 375 3.91 -23.93 27.47
N THR A 376 4.83 -23.11 27.95
CA THR A 376 4.82 -21.65 27.72
C THR A 376 4.77 -21.29 26.23
N LEU A 377 5.59 -21.93 25.40
CA LEU A 377 5.64 -21.65 23.96
C LEU A 377 4.49 -22.30 23.18
N LYS A 378 4.09 -23.55 23.48
CA LYS A 378 2.99 -24.25 22.78
C LYS A 378 1.67 -23.51 22.93
N VAL A 379 1.29 -23.20 24.17
CA VAL A 379 -0.02 -22.59 24.46
C VAL A 379 0.05 -21.08 24.65
N SER A 380 1.23 -20.49 24.50
CA SER A 380 1.45 -19.06 24.71
C SER A 380 1.11 -18.60 26.12
N GLN A 381 1.51 -19.34 27.15
CA GLN A 381 1.16 -19.01 28.54
C GLN A 381 1.84 -17.69 28.96
N ASN A 382 1.06 -16.65 29.22
CA ASN A 382 1.61 -15.33 29.50
C ASN A 382 2.15 -15.14 30.93
N LEU A 383 1.48 -15.68 31.96
CA LEU A 383 1.95 -15.61 33.33
C LEU A 383 3.34 -16.25 33.48
N HIS A 384 3.54 -17.42 32.88
CA HIS A 384 4.83 -18.13 32.88
C HIS A 384 5.93 -17.24 32.30
N ALA A 385 5.71 -16.73 31.09
CA ALA A 385 6.68 -15.86 30.42
C ALA A 385 6.86 -14.51 31.11
N GLY A 386 5.78 -13.90 31.60
CA GLY A 386 5.81 -12.63 32.33
C GLY A 386 6.63 -12.70 33.62
N MET A 387 6.66 -13.87 34.27
CA MET A 387 7.55 -14.12 35.39
C MET A 387 8.99 -14.40 35.01
N GLY A 388 9.29 -14.69 33.74
CA GLY A 388 10.63 -15.06 33.29
C GLY A 388 11.72 -14.05 33.69
N PRO A 389 11.56 -12.74 33.44
CA PRO A 389 12.51 -11.73 33.90
C PRO A 389 12.66 -11.71 35.43
N TYR A 390 11.56 -11.83 36.19
CA TYR A 390 11.62 -11.92 37.65
C TYR A 390 12.42 -13.13 38.13
N LEU A 391 12.20 -14.31 37.51
CA LEU A 391 12.90 -15.54 37.82
C LEU A 391 14.39 -15.44 37.46
N LEU A 392 14.75 -14.83 36.34
CA LEU A 392 16.14 -14.56 35.97
C LEU A 392 16.83 -13.70 37.03
N GLY A 393 16.23 -12.57 37.40
CA GLY A 393 16.82 -11.67 38.39
C GLY A 393 16.93 -12.30 39.77
N ALA A 394 15.91 -13.02 40.21
CA ALA A 394 15.89 -13.64 41.53
C ALA A 394 16.80 -14.88 41.63
N LEU A 395 16.80 -15.75 40.63
CA LEU A 395 17.51 -17.05 40.67
C LEU A 395 18.95 -16.95 40.14
N ALA A 396 19.14 -16.32 38.98
CA ALA A 396 20.47 -16.17 38.37
C ALA A 396 21.17 -14.89 38.87
N GLY A 397 20.45 -13.78 38.93
CA GLY A 397 20.97 -12.50 39.44
C GLY A 397 21.11 -12.43 40.96
N LYS A 398 20.39 -13.29 41.69
CA LYS A 398 20.31 -13.29 43.16
C LYS A 398 19.86 -11.95 43.75
N ASP A 399 19.07 -11.17 43.00
CA ASP A 399 18.48 -9.90 43.44
C ASP A 399 16.99 -10.09 43.71
N MET A 400 16.63 -10.18 44.99
CA MET A 400 15.23 -10.28 45.44
C MET A 400 14.60 -8.91 45.73
N LYS A 401 15.36 -7.80 45.63
CA LYS A 401 14.84 -6.45 45.85
C LYS A 401 14.33 -5.82 44.56
N SER A 402 15.07 -6.00 43.47
CA SER A 402 14.72 -5.52 42.13
C SER A 402 14.84 -6.63 41.09
N PRO A 403 14.13 -7.76 41.26
CA PRO A 403 14.26 -8.94 40.40
C PRO A 403 13.92 -8.66 38.92
N LEU A 404 12.98 -7.76 38.63
CA LEU A 404 12.62 -7.42 37.25
C LEU A 404 13.79 -6.74 36.51
N ASP A 405 14.34 -5.67 37.08
CA ASP A 405 15.45 -4.91 36.48
C ASP A 405 16.70 -5.79 36.33
N ALA A 406 16.99 -6.61 37.36
CA ALA A 406 18.10 -7.56 37.32
C ALA A 406 17.89 -8.63 36.22
N GLY A 407 16.66 -9.09 36.02
CA GLY A 407 16.27 -10.01 34.97
C GLY A 407 16.52 -9.45 33.57
N PHE A 408 15.98 -8.27 33.27
CA PHE A 408 16.22 -7.61 31.99
C PHE A 408 17.68 -7.27 31.76
N LYS A 409 18.44 -6.97 32.81
CA LYS A 409 19.89 -6.82 32.68
C LYS A 409 20.56 -8.13 32.23
N ILE A 410 20.18 -9.27 32.80
CA ILE A 410 20.72 -10.59 32.41
C ILE A 410 20.34 -10.91 30.96
N GLU A 411 19.11 -10.64 30.57
CA GLU A 411 18.65 -10.81 29.19
C GLU A 411 19.41 -9.93 28.21
N HIS A 412 19.57 -8.64 28.52
CA HIS A 412 20.40 -7.72 27.73
C HIS A 412 21.84 -8.23 27.60
N ASP A 413 22.49 -8.61 28.71
CA ASP A 413 23.87 -9.12 28.71
C ASP A 413 23.99 -10.40 27.84
N PHE A 414 22.99 -11.29 27.91
CA PHE A 414 22.91 -12.50 27.09
C PHE A 414 22.80 -12.16 25.59
N LEU A 415 21.86 -11.29 25.21
CA LEU A 415 21.67 -10.86 23.82
C LEU A 415 22.90 -10.13 23.27
N GLN A 416 23.49 -9.23 24.07
CA GLN A 416 24.70 -8.51 23.70
C GLN A 416 25.90 -9.46 23.49
N SER A 417 26.06 -10.46 24.37
CA SER A 417 27.13 -11.47 24.24
C SER A 417 26.99 -12.33 22.98
N SER A 418 25.77 -12.43 22.44
CA SER A 418 25.42 -13.18 21.23
C SER A 418 25.72 -12.40 19.94
N LYS A 419 26.27 -11.18 20.05
CA LYS A 419 26.62 -10.28 18.92
C LYS A 419 25.44 -9.90 18.02
N LEU A 420 24.23 -9.87 18.58
CA LEU A 420 23.04 -9.40 17.91
C LEU A 420 23.04 -7.86 17.87
N ASP A 421 22.47 -7.27 16.82
CA ASP A 421 22.21 -5.83 16.77
C ASP A 421 20.97 -5.51 17.62
N LEU A 422 21.21 -4.99 18.82
CA LEU A 422 20.13 -4.67 19.76
C LEU A 422 19.33 -3.43 19.36
N SER A 423 19.72 -2.67 18.33
CA SER A 423 18.91 -1.55 17.85
C SER A 423 17.59 -2.00 17.21
N GLY A 424 17.53 -3.26 16.76
CA GLY A 424 16.32 -3.90 16.24
C GLY A 424 15.39 -4.46 17.33
N ALA A 425 15.67 -4.21 18.62
CA ALA A 425 14.89 -4.76 19.72
C ALA A 425 14.61 -3.78 20.88
N ALA A 426 13.36 -3.76 21.32
CA ALA A 426 12.92 -3.18 22.58
C ALA A 426 11.94 -4.14 23.25
N GLN A 427 12.03 -4.28 24.57
CA GLN A 427 11.22 -5.21 25.35
C GLN A 427 10.86 -4.55 26.69
N GLY A 428 9.58 -4.54 27.03
CA GLY A 428 9.01 -3.97 28.25
C GLY A 428 8.50 -5.03 29.24
N ASP A 429 8.12 -6.21 28.75
CA ASP A 429 7.72 -7.33 29.59
C ASP A 429 8.26 -8.69 29.07
N GLY A 430 7.97 -9.79 29.79
CA GLY A 430 8.38 -11.13 29.37
C GLY A 430 7.42 -11.82 28.39
N ALA A 431 6.19 -11.31 28.23
CA ALA A 431 5.09 -11.99 27.56
C ALA A 431 4.76 -11.41 26.17
N GLY A 432 5.19 -10.20 25.83
CA GLY A 432 4.79 -9.47 24.64
C GLY A 432 3.48 -8.70 24.79
N GLY A 433 3.17 -8.22 26.00
CA GLY A 433 1.95 -7.48 26.34
C GLY A 433 2.16 -5.98 26.56
N ASP A 434 3.40 -5.50 26.48
CA ASP A 434 3.76 -4.10 26.69
C ASP A 434 3.88 -3.36 25.35
N TRP A 435 3.50 -2.09 25.31
CA TRP A 435 3.64 -1.25 24.12
C TRP A 435 5.10 -0.92 23.77
N ALA A 436 6.02 -1.08 24.72
CA ALA A 436 7.45 -0.97 24.50
C ALA A 436 8.03 -2.20 23.77
N ASP A 437 7.30 -3.32 23.69
CA ASP A 437 7.74 -4.50 22.96
C ASP A 437 7.74 -4.22 21.45
N LEU A 438 8.94 -4.15 20.87
CA LEU A 438 9.16 -3.88 19.45
C LEU A 438 10.34 -4.68 18.93
N PHE A 439 10.12 -5.53 17.92
CA PHE A 439 11.21 -6.27 17.26
C PHE A 439 11.17 -6.07 15.75
N SER A 440 12.35 -5.97 15.15
CA SER A 440 12.50 -6.09 13.70
C SER A 440 12.55 -7.56 13.27
N PRO A 441 12.03 -7.92 12.07
CA PRO A 441 12.21 -9.25 11.52
C PRO A 441 13.68 -9.70 11.49
N ASP A 442 14.58 -8.79 11.09
CA ASP A 442 16.03 -9.02 11.02
C ASP A 442 16.60 -9.45 12.38
N PHE A 443 16.31 -8.69 13.45
CA PHE A 443 16.76 -9.02 14.80
C PHE A 443 16.28 -10.42 15.21
N MET A 444 15.00 -10.71 14.99
CA MET A 444 14.39 -11.96 15.40
C MET A 444 14.98 -13.16 14.64
N VAL A 445 15.19 -13.06 13.32
CA VAL A 445 15.79 -14.18 12.57
C VAL A 445 17.25 -14.40 12.92
N HIS A 446 18.01 -13.35 13.24
CA HIS A 446 19.40 -13.49 13.70
C HIS A 446 19.46 -14.07 15.12
N TYR A 447 18.53 -13.73 16.00
CA TYR A 447 18.38 -14.39 17.30
C TYR A 447 18.09 -15.90 17.15
N LEU A 448 17.15 -16.26 16.27
CA LEU A 448 16.83 -17.66 15.95
C LEU A 448 18.03 -18.39 15.31
N THR A 449 18.78 -17.70 14.44
CA THR A 449 20.00 -18.24 13.83
C THR A 449 21.07 -18.51 14.87
N TYR A 450 21.29 -17.58 15.81
CA TYR A 450 22.17 -17.80 16.95
C TYR A 450 21.71 -19.01 17.77
N TRP A 451 20.42 -19.14 18.07
CA TRP A 451 19.87 -20.29 18.79
C TRP A 451 20.14 -21.63 18.10
N ALA A 452 20.09 -21.67 16.78
CA ALA A 452 20.41 -22.87 16.00
C ALA A 452 21.86 -23.36 16.19
N THR A 453 22.77 -22.51 16.70
CA THR A 453 24.17 -22.88 16.98
C THR A 453 24.39 -23.43 18.39
N ARG A 454 23.42 -23.29 19.29
CA ARG A 454 23.58 -23.65 20.70
C ARG A 454 23.39 -25.15 20.96
N PRO A 455 24.04 -25.70 22.00
CA PRO A 455 23.91 -27.14 22.34
C PRO A 455 22.50 -27.53 22.80
N ASP A 456 21.71 -26.58 23.30
CA ASP A 456 20.34 -26.75 23.78
C ASP A 456 19.27 -26.42 22.71
N TYR A 457 19.68 -26.18 21.46
CA TYR A 457 18.78 -25.86 20.34
C TYR A 457 17.59 -26.82 20.21
N GLN A 458 17.82 -28.13 20.32
CA GLN A 458 16.75 -29.12 20.13
C GLN A 458 15.63 -29.00 21.17
N VAL A 459 15.96 -28.61 22.40
CA VAL A 459 14.96 -28.35 23.45
C VAL A 459 14.11 -27.13 23.07
N PHE A 460 14.77 -26.04 22.68
CA PHE A 460 14.12 -24.81 22.23
C PHE A 460 13.23 -25.04 20.99
N PHE A 461 13.76 -25.73 19.98
CA PHE A 461 13.06 -26.04 18.73
C PHE A 461 11.79 -26.86 18.96
N GLN A 462 11.86 -27.90 19.81
CA GLN A 462 10.72 -28.79 20.09
C GLN A 462 9.62 -28.12 20.93
N ALA A 463 9.95 -27.03 21.64
CA ALA A 463 8.98 -26.27 22.40
C ALA A 463 8.07 -25.40 21.53
N LEU A 464 8.47 -25.07 20.30
CA LEU A 464 7.68 -24.22 19.40
C LEU A 464 6.41 -24.92 18.89
N PRO A 465 5.26 -24.23 18.79
CA PRO A 465 4.06 -24.74 18.12
C PRO A 465 4.33 -25.20 16.68
N VAL A 466 3.63 -26.24 16.24
CA VAL A 466 3.77 -26.82 14.91
C VAL A 466 2.53 -26.49 14.07
N LEU A 467 2.76 -25.89 12.89
CA LEU A 467 1.71 -25.47 11.97
C LEU A 467 0.73 -26.60 11.62
N GLY A 468 -0.56 -26.37 11.88
CA GLY A 468 -1.62 -27.33 11.61
C GLY A 468 -1.59 -28.60 12.47
N LYS A 469 -0.81 -28.63 13.56
CA LYS A 469 -0.62 -29.82 14.40
C LYS A 469 -0.91 -29.60 15.88
N ASP A 470 -0.32 -28.58 16.50
CA ASP A 470 -0.44 -28.38 17.94
C ASP A 470 -0.30 -26.92 18.37
N GLY A 471 -0.64 -26.68 19.64
CA GLY A 471 -0.58 -25.39 20.29
C GLY A 471 -1.39 -24.33 19.57
N THR A 472 -0.92 -23.08 19.67
CA THR A 472 -1.55 -21.93 19.01
C THR A 472 -1.59 -21.99 17.47
N LEU A 473 -0.96 -22.99 16.84
CA LEU A 473 -0.99 -23.20 15.39
C LEU A 473 -1.84 -24.41 14.95
N ALA A 474 -2.44 -25.17 15.87
CA ALA A 474 -3.19 -26.39 15.56
C ALA A 474 -4.29 -26.18 14.50
N LYS A 475 -4.92 -25.00 14.46
CA LYS A 475 -6.01 -24.64 13.53
C LYS A 475 -5.56 -23.78 12.34
N ILE A 476 -4.27 -23.47 12.20
CA ILE A 476 -3.76 -22.58 11.14
C ILE A 476 -3.22 -23.41 9.99
N GLN A 477 -3.65 -23.06 8.76
CA GLN A 477 -3.14 -23.65 7.53
C GLN A 477 -3.10 -25.19 7.55
N THR A 478 -4.11 -25.83 8.14
CA THR A 478 -4.15 -27.28 8.40
C THR A 478 -4.03 -28.14 7.14
N ASN A 479 -4.47 -27.62 6.00
CA ASN A 479 -4.42 -28.28 4.71
C ASN A 479 -3.24 -27.82 3.83
N SER A 480 -2.39 -26.93 4.34
CA SER A 480 -1.25 -26.42 3.58
C SER A 480 -0.14 -27.48 3.47
N PRO A 481 0.62 -27.53 2.36
CA PRO A 481 1.81 -28.36 2.25
C PRO A 481 2.83 -28.15 3.37
N GLY A 482 2.92 -26.93 3.94
CA GLY A 482 3.81 -26.61 5.05
C GLY A 482 3.32 -27.07 6.44
N ALA A 483 2.10 -27.62 6.56
CA ALA A 483 1.59 -28.14 7.83
C ALA A 483 2.47 -29.30 8.34
N GLY A 484 2.87 -29.23 9.61
CA GLY A 484 3.84 -30.16 10.20
C GLY A 484 5.31 -29.81 9.95
N HIS A 485 5.59 -28.78 9.16
CA HIS A 485 6.95 -28.41 8.73
C HIS A 485 7.38 -26.99 9.15
N VAL A 486 6.45 -26.20 9.69
CA VAL A 486 6.72 -24.88 10.27
C VAL A 486 6.59 -24.98 11.79
N PHE A 487 7.65 -24.59 12.50
CA PHE A 487 7.80 -24.63 13.95
C PHE A 487 7.97 -23.20 14.45
N ALA A 488 6.90 -22.56 14.90
CA ALA A 488 6.92 -21.13 15.15
C ALA A 488 6.00 -20.69 16.28
N LYS A 489 6.44 -19.68 17.03
CA LYS A 489 5.64 -19.04 18.06
C LYS A 489 4.76 -17.96 17.42
N THR A 490 3.50 -17.94 17.81
CA THR A 490 2.53 -16.90 17.43
C THR A 490 2.59 -15.69 18.37
N GLY A 491 2.17 -14.53 17.87
CA GLY A 491 1.89 -13.34 18.66
C GLY A 491 0.58 -12.68 18.23
N THR A 492 -0.20 -12.17 19.19
CA THR A 492 -1.42 -11.40 18.96
C THR A 492 -1.51 -10.28 19.99
N PHE A 493 -1.67 -9.04 19.54
CA PHE A 493 -1.86 -7.86 20.40
C PHE A 493 -2.82 -6.90 19.71
N GLY A 494 -3.89 -6.51 20.40
CA GLY A 494 -4.95 -5.71 19.82
C GLY A 494 -5.68 -4.85 20.83
N SER A 495 -6.37 -3.83 20.32
CA SER A 495 -7.14 -2.86 21.09
C SER A 495 -8.51 -2.65 20.47
N GLU A 496 -9.42 -2.11 21.27
CA GLU A 496 -10.75 -1.71 20.82
C GLU A 496 -10.68 -0.41 20.00
N ASP A 497 -11.15 -0.43 18.76
CA ASP A 497 -11.41 0.76 17.97
C ASP A 497 -12.84 1.24 18.21
N LYS A 498 -12.97 2.17 19.17
CA LYS A 498 -14.25 2.78 19.55
C LYS A 498 -14.85 3.67 18.47
N LEU A 499 -14.05 4.20 17.54
CA LEU A 499 -14.52 5.06 16.46
C LEU A 499 -15.19 4.21 15.37
N GLY A 500 -14.53 3.12 14.97
CA GLY A 500 -15.00 2.21 13.94
C GLY A 500 -15.95 1.12 14.43
N GLY A 501 -16.05 0.91 15.75
CA GLY A 501 -16.77 -0.23 16.33
C GLY A 501 -16.14 -1.57 15.97
N LYS A 502 -14.80 -1.58 15.84
CA LYS A 502 -14.00 -2.70 15.33
C LYS A 502 -12.89 -3.09 16.32
N MET A 503 -12.24 -4.21 16.06
CA MET A 503 -10.98 -4.55 16.72
C MET A 503 -9.82 -3.99 15.87
N MET A 504 -8.90 -3.27 16.48
CA MET A 504 -7.62 -2.91 15.87
C MET A 504 -6.58 -3.93 16.29
N LEU A 505 -6.11 -4.75 15.36
CA LEU A 505 -4.98 -5.62 15.60
C LEU A 505 -3.70 -4.80 15.49
N ASN A 506 -3.15 -4.39 16.64
CA ASN A 506 -1.96 -3.56 16.71
C ASN A 506 -0.69 -4.31 16.33
N GLY A 507 -0.63 -5.62 16.63
CA GLY A 507 0.43 -6.51 16.17
C GLY A 507 -0.01 -7.97 16.11
N LYS A 508 0.41 -8.66 15.04
CA LYS A 508 0.37 -10.12 14.92
C LYS A 508 1.74 -10.58 14.45
N GLY A 509 2.26 -11.61 15.11
CA GLY A 509 3.56 -12.17 14.79
C GLY A 509 3.54 -13.68 14.57
N LEU A 510 4.50 -14.15 13.79
CA LEU A 510 4.87 -15.55 13.64
C LEU A 510 6.37 -15.63 13.42
N ALA A 511 7.12 -16.24 14.35
CA ALA A 511 8.57 -16.35 14.27
C ALA A 511 9.05 -17.74 14.70
N GLY A 512 10.01 -18.29 13.97
CA GLY A 512 10.54 -19.63 14.23
C GLY A 512 11.27 -20.20 13.02
N TYR A 513 11.04 -21.48 12.72
CA TYR A 513 11.77 -22.22 11.70
C TYR A 513 10.86 -22.88 10.67
N VAL A 514 11.36 -23.02 9.45
CA VAL A 514 10.75 -23.85 8.39
C VAL A 514 11.72 -24.96 8.01
N LEU A 515 11.23 -26.20 8.03
CA LEU A 515 11.91 -27.36 7.46
C LEU A 515 11.35 -27.62 6.06
N THR A 516 12.12 -27.29 5.04
CA THR A 516 11.63 -27.26 3.66
C THR A 516 11.53 -28.68 3.09
N LYS A 517 10.79 -28.84 2.00
CA LYS A 517 10.57 -30.12 1.31
C LYS A 517 11.87 -30.75 0.81
N ASP A 518 12.86 -29.94 0.45
CA ASP A 518 14.19 -30.34 0.01
C ASP A 518 15.21 -30.48 1.17
N GLY A 519 14.77 -30.33 2.42
CA GLY A 519 15.57 -30.57 3.62
C GLY A 519 16.40 -29.38 4.12
N LYS A 520 16.23 -28.20 3.51
CA LYS A 520 16.83 -26.95 3.99
C LYS A 520 16.14 -26.46 5.27
N LYS A 521 16.88 -25.69 6.06
CA LYS A 521 16.41 -25.08 7.30
C LYS A 521 16.41 -23.57 7.18
N LEU A 522 15.25 -22.96 7.38
CA LEU A 522 15.11 -21.52 7.43
C LEU A 522 14.77 -21.08 8.86
N ALA A 523 15.38 -19.99 9.33
CA ALA A 523 14.79 -19.15 10.36
C ALA A 523 13.89 -18.11 9.67
N PHE A 524 12.79 -17.71 10.30
CA PHE A 524 11.94 -16.66 9.77
C PHE A 524 11.22 -15.88 10.87
N ALA A 525 10.88 -14.64 10.54
CA ALA A 525 10.01 -13.80 11.33
C ALA A 525 9.07 -13.04 10.41
N ALA A 526 7.77 -13.09 10.69
CA ALA A 526 6.74 -12.38 9.94
C ALA A 526 5.79 -11.66 10.90
N TYR A 527 5.64 -10.35 10.69
CA TYR A 527 4.82 -9.44 11.47
C TYR A 527 3.83 -8.71 10.58
N VAL A 528 2.63 -8.48 11.10
CA VAL A 528 1.64 -7.58 10.53
C VAL A 528 1.03 -6.71 11.61
N ASN A 529 1.11 -5.39 11.42
CA ASN A 529 0.57 -4.38 12.33
C ASN A 529 -0.60 -3.63 11.67
N HIS A 530 -1.51 -3.13 12.50
CA HIS A 530 -2.61 -2.22 12.11
C HIS A 530 -3.64 -2.83 11.17
N VAL A 531 -4.17 -4.01 11.51
CA VAL A 531 -5.26 -4.66 10.76
C VAL A 531 -6.60 -4.35 11.43
N SER A 532 -7.52 -3.74 10.69
CA SER A 532 -8.89 -3.49 11.17
C SER A 532 -9.75 -4.73 10.98
N LEU A 533 -10.27 -5.28 12.08
CA LEU A 533 -11.01 -6.54 12.10
C LEU A 533 -12.41 -6.36 12.71
N ASN A 534 -13.32 -7.27 12.36
CA ASN A 534 -14.60 -7.37 13.06
C ASN A 534 -14.36 -7.72 14.55
N PRO A 535 -15.24 -7.29 15.48
CA PRO A 535 -15.13 -7.58 16.91
C PRO A 535 -15.54 -9.03 17.23
N ASP A 536 -14.92 -9.98 16.53
CA ASP A 536 -15.03 -11.42 16.74
C ASP A 536 -13.73 -11.93 17.38
N PRO A 537 -13.78 -12.63 18.53
CA PRO A 537 -12.59 -13.16 19.21
C PRO A 537 -11.67 -14.01 18.32
N GLU A 538 -12.20 -14.66 17.28
CA GLU A 538 -11.40 -15.47 16.36
C GLU A 538 -10.85 -14.70 15.17
N ALA A 539 -11.30 -13.46 14.91
CA ALA A 539 -10.96 -12.73 13.70
C ALA A 539 -9.45 -12.54 13.50
N ALA A 540 -8.72 -12.26 14.57
CA ALA A 540 -7.27 -12.10 14.52
C ALA A 540 -6.56 -13.38 14.02
N GLN A 541 -7.08 -14.55 14.38
CA GLN A 541 -6.53 -15.83 13.99
C GLN A 541 -7.00 -16.25 12.59
N GLN A 542 -8.27 -16.02 12.26
CA GLN A 542 -8.86 -16.37 10.96
C GLN A 542 -8.35 -15.50 9.81
N VAL A 543 -7.99 -14.24 10.07
CA VAL A 543 -7.49 -13.31 9.04
C VAL A 543 -5.96 -13.24 9.08
N ALA A 544 -5.39 -12.58 10.09
CA ALA A 544 -3.95 -12.35 10.17
C ALA A 544 -3.17 -13.63 10.52
N GLY A 545 -3.71 -14.48 11.41
CA GLY A 545 -3.10 -15.77 11.76
C GLY A 545 -3.00 -16.72 10.56
N GLN A 546 -4.07 -16.85 9.77
CA GLN A 546 -4.03 -17.63 8.52
C GLN A 546 -3.05 -17.03 7.51
N ALA A 547 -3.03 -15.71 7.34
CA ALA A 547 -2.11 -15.05 6.41
C ALA A 547 -0.63 -15.25 6.78
N LEU A 548 -0.25 -15.05 8.05
CA LEU A 548 1.13 -15.29 8.49
C LEU A 548 1.51 -16.78 8.40
N GLY A 549 0.58 -17.68 8.70
CA GLY A 549 0.77 -19.11 8.50
C GLY A 549 0.98 -19.47 7.03
N GLU A 550 0.24 -18.83 6.12
CA GLU A 550 0.35 -19.02 4.68
C GLU A 550 1.71 -18.51 4.17
N ILE A 551 2.16 -17.34 4.64
CA ILE A 551 3.50 -16.80 4.37
C ILE A 551 4.58 -17.78 4.81
N ALA A 552 4.50 -18.30 6.03
CA ALA A 552 5.47 -19.28 6.55
C ALA A 552 5.46 -20.59 5.73
N ALA A 553 4.27 -21.09 5.42
CA ALA A 553 4.11 -22.31 4.63
C ALA A 553 4.54 -22.14 3.16
N ALA A 554 4.48 -20.92 2.61
CA ALA A 554 4.87 -20.65 1.24
C ALA A 554 6.35 -20.98 0.97
N ALA A 555 7.21 -20.91 2.00
CA ALA A 555 8.62 -21.25 1.92
C ALA A 555 8.91 -22.77 1.96
N TYR A 556 7.93 -23.60 2.34
CA TYR A 556 8.13 -25.05 2.51
C TYR A 556 8.55 -25.74 1.21
N ASP A 557 7.84 -25.49 0.11
CA ASP A 557 8.09 -26.11 -1.19
C ASP A 557 8.43 -25.08 -2.27
N ALA A 558 8.71 -23.84 -1.89
CA ALA A 558 9.29 -22.87 -2.80
C ALA A 558 10.67 -23.34 -3.27
N ASN A 559 11.03 -23.04 -4.51
CA ASN A 559 12.38 -23.25 -5.00
C ASN A 559 13.33 -22.22 -4.34
N LEU A 560 13.98 -22.60 -3.24
CA LEU A 560 14.86 -21.71 -2.47
C LEU A 560 16.28 -21.61 -3.03
N ASP A 561 16.65 -22.44 -4.02
CA ASP A 561 17.88 -22.24 -4.82
C ASP A 561 17.73 -21.07 -5.78
N THR A 562 16.53 -20.50 -5.89
CA THR A 562 16.38 -19.14 -6.38
C THR A 562 16.84 -18.10 -5.36
N SER A 563 17.50 -18.48 -4.25
CA SER A 563 17.82 -17.61 -3.10
C SER A 563 16.71 -16.56 -2.88
N ALA A 564 16.90 -15.36 -2.36
CA ALA A 564 16.91 -14.32 -3.35
C ALA A 564 18.24 -14.37 -4.09
N ASN A 565 18.25 -14.90 -5.32
CA ASN A 565 18.74 -14.01 -6.34
C ASN A 565 17.81 -12.79 -6.09
N ALA A 566 18.29 -11.61 -5.70
CA ALA A 566 19.08 -10.81 -6.63
C ALA A 566 18.66 -11.20 -8.05
N GLY A 567 17.34 -11.24 -8.29
CA GLY A 567 16.69 -12.17 -9.21
C GLY A 567 16.96 -11.63 -10.57
N GLU A 568 18.14 -11.95 -11.11
CA GLU A 568 18.86 -11.18 -12.14
C GLU A 568 17.96 -10.08 -12.70
N TYR A 569 17.89 -8.95 -11.96
CA TYR A 569 16.98 -7.87 -12.29
C TYR A 569 17.23 -7.51 -13.76
N ASP A 570 16.21 -7.10 -14.50
CA ASP A 570 16.45 -6.75 -15.90
C ASP A 570 17.37 -5.52 -15.99
N LEU A 571 17.22 -4.60 -15.04
CA LEU A 571 18.07 -3.44 -14.87
C LEU A 571 18.25 -3.11 -13.38
N LEU A 572 19.46 -2.73 -13.00
CA LEU A 572 19.78 -2.20 -11.67
C LEU A 572 20.55 -0.90 -11.78
N ILE A 573 19.99 0.15 -11.18
CA ILE A 573 20.56 1.49 -11.16
C ILE A 573 21.21 1.68 -9.79
N ARG A 574 22.52 1.88 -9.76
CA ARG A 574 23.34 1.94 -8.56
C ARG A 574 23.64 3.35 -8.10
N ASN A 575 23.81 3.55 -6.81
CA ASN A 575 24.40 4.76 -6.22
C ASN A 575 23.66 6.06 -6.57
N GLY A 576 22.36 5.99 -6.85
CA GLY A 576 21.57 7.15 -7.27
C GLY A 576 21.15 8.04 -6.09
N HIS A 577 20.99 9.34 -6.37
CA HIS A 577 20.15 10.20 -5.54
C HIS A 577 18.72 10.12 -6.07
N VAL A 578 17.89 9.33 -5.39
CA VAL A 578 16.50 9.10 -5.80
C VAL A 578 15.65 10.31 -5.41
N ILE A 579 15.02 10.93 -6.41
CA ILE A 579 13.91 11.87 -6.22
C ILE A 579 12.67 11.15 -6.75
N ASP A 580 11.85 10.63 -5.84
CA ASP A 580 10.79 9.67 -6.17
C ASP A 580 9.55 10.27 -6.89
N GLY A 581 9.56 11.58 -7.12
CA GLY A 581 8.45 12.32 -7.75
C GLY A 581 7.37 12.80 -6.79
N THR A 582 7.43 12.49 -5.49
CA THR A 582 6.44 12.94 -4.50
C THR A 582 6.59 14.41 -4.11
N GLY A 583 7.77 14.99 -4.32
CA GLY A 583 8.16 16.30 -3.81
C GLY A 583 8.89 16.28 -2.47
N ASN A 584 9.14 15.08 -1.91
CA ASN A 584 10.00 14.91 -0.74
C ASN A 584 11.49 15.09 -1.11
N PRO A 585 12.36 15.46 -0.14
CA PRO A 585 13.82 15.51 -0.36
C PRO A 585 14.38 14.21 -0.91
N TRP A 586 15.46 14.30 -1.70
CA TRP A 586 16.15 13.13 -2.24
C TRP A 586 16.73 12.22 -1.15
N PHE A 587 16.93 10.94 -1.48
CA PHE A 587 17.65 9.98 -0.64
C PHE A 587 18.59 9.09 -1.47
N ALA A 588 19.65 8.57 -0.86
CA ALA A 588 20.57 7.65 -1.53
C ALA A 588 19.99 6.24 -1.58
N ALA A 589 19.87 5.66 -2.77
CA ALA A 589 19.39 4.29 -2.96
C ALA A 589 19.78 3.74 -4.34
N ASP A 590 19.76 2.42 -4.43
CA ASP A 590 19.72 1.68 -5.69
C ASP A 590 18.25 1.48 -6.12
N VAL A 591 18.01 1.36 -7.43
CA VAL A 591 16.69 1.07 -8.01
C VAL A 591 16.79 -0.18 -8.88
N ALA A 592 16.04 -1.22 -8.52
CA ALA A 592 15.93 -2.46 -9.30
C ALA A 592 14.66 -2.46 -10.15
N VAL A 593 14.79 -2.98 -11.37
CA VAL A 593 13.71 -3.11 -12.35
C VAL A 593 13.57 -4.57 -12.77
N SER A 594 12.32 -5.06 -12.78
CA SER A 594 11.95 -6.37 -13.32
C SER A 594 10.80 -6.22 -14.30
N GLY A 595 10.96 -6.72 -15.50
CA GLY A 595 10.04 -6.54 -16.62
C GLY A 595 9.84 -5.05 -16.91
N ASP A 596 8.59 -4.61 -16.75
CA ASP A 596 8.19 -3.22 -16.95
C ASP A 596 7.92 -2.47 -15.64
N ARG A 597 8.39 -3.00 -14.49
CA ARG A 597 8.12 -2.47 -13.15
C ARG A 597 9.37 -2.18 -12.35
N VAL A 598 9.28 -1.16 -11.51
CA VAL A 598 10.19 -0.97 -10.39
C VAL A 598 9.95 -2.10 -9.39
N ALA A 599 10.96 -2.93 -9.16
CA ALA A 599 10.89 -4.09 -8.28
C ALA A 599 11.25 -3.74 -6.85
N ALA A 600 12.31 -2.95 -6.65
CA ALA A 600 12.78 -2.53 -5.33
C ALA A 600 13.52 -1.19 -5.40
N ILE A 601 13.52 -0.46 -4.29
CA ILE A 601 14.31 0.75 -4.08
C ILE A 601 14.91 0.67 -2.68
N GLY A 602 16.22 0.86 -2.54
CA GLY A 602 16.88 0.84 -1.23
C GLY A 602 18.34 0.42 -1.30
N ASP A 603 18.84 -0.21 -0.25
CA ASP A 603 20.15 -0.85 -0.26
C ASP A 603 20.07 -2.20 -0.99
N LEU A 604 20.60 -2.23 -2.20
CA LEU A 604 20.59 -3.41 -3.06
C LEU A 604 22.00 -3.92 -3.34
N ARG A 605 23.00 -3.65 -2.48
CA ARG A 605 24.42 -3.97 -2.75
C ARG A 605 24.68 -5.43 -3.14
N GLU A 606 23.89 -6.37 -2.63
CA GLU A 606 23.97 -7.81 -2.96
C GLU A 606 23.08 -8.24 -4.13
N ALA A 607 22.29 -7.32 -4.70
CA ALA A 607 21.49 -7.57 -5.90
C ALA A 607 22.37 -7.65 -7.15
N HIS A 608 21.87 -8.31 -8.19
CA HIS A 608 22.51 -8.43 -9.50
C HIS A 608 21.45 -8.25 -10.59
N ALA A 609 21.89 -7.76 -11.75
CA ALA A 609 21.04 -7.52 -12.90
C ALA A 609 21.72 -7.87 -14.22
N LYS A 610 20.90 -8.11 -15.26
CA LYS A 610 21.37 -8.31 -16.64
C LYS A 610 22.11 -7.08 -17.15
N ARG A 611 21.66 -5.91 -16.72
CA ARG A 611 22.28 -4.62 -16.97
C ARG A 611 22.39 -3.84 -15.68
N GLU A 612 23.57 -3.30 -15.40
CA GLU A 612 23.78 -2.35 -14.31
C GLU A 612 24.14 -0.97 -14.86
N ILE A 613 23.57 0.08 -14.26
CA ILE A 613 23.89 1.48 -14.54
C ILE A 613 24.42 2.10 -13.26
N ASP A 614 25.62 2.65 -13.28
CA ASP A 614 26.15 3.44 -12.16
C ASP A 614 25.65 4.88 -12.26
N ALA A 615 24.74 5.26 -11.36
CA ALA A 615 24.15 6.60 -11.26
C ALA A 615 24.80 7.44 -10.15
N LYS A 616 26.05 7.13 -9.78
CA LYS A 616 26.79 7.91 -8.78
C LYS A 616 26.84 9.40 -9.13
N GLY A 617 26.33 10.23 -8.23
CA GLY A 617 26.26 11.68 -8.41
C GLY A 617 25.21 12.13 -9.44
N ARG A 618 24.30 11.23 -9.82
CA ARG A 618 23.14 11.50 -10.67
C ARG A 618 21.86 11.46 -9.88
N ILE A 619 20.88 12.20 -10.37
CA ILE A 619 19.50 12.08 -9.93
C ILE A 619 18.88 10.89 -10.66
N VAL A 620 18.15 10.06 -9.92
CA VAL A 620 17.28 9.03 -10.46
C VAL A 620 15.84 9.44 -10.14
N ALA A 621 15.08 9.79 -11.17
CA ALA A 621 13.72 10.31 -11.05
C ALA A 621 12.73 9.47 -11.90
N PRO A 622 11.41 9.55 -11.64
CA PRO A 622 10.45 9.03 -12.59
C PRO A 622 10.66 9.68 -13.96
N GLY A 623 10.36 8.93 -15.01
CA GLY A 623 10.40 9.43 -16.38
C GLY A 623 9.52 10.66 -16.55
N PHE A 624 10.00 11.64 -17.31
CA PHE A 624 9.31 12.92 -17.43
C PHE A 624 8.09 12.79 -18.35
N ILE A 625 7.04 13.51 -17.99
CA ILE A 625 5.77 13.52 -18.72
C ILE A 625 5.61 14.88 -19.38
N ASP A 626 5.60 14.86 -20.70
CA ASP A 626 5.26 16.01 -21.53
C ASP A 626 3.73 16.19 -21.53
N MET A 627 3.25 17.19 -20.78
CA MET A 627 1.82 17.41 -20.57
C MET A 627 1.10 17.88 -21.84
N LEU A 628 1.84 18.40 -22.82
CA LEU A 628 1.28 18.83 -24.10
C LEU A 628 2.34 18.71 -25.20
N GLY A 629 2.16 17.72 -26.06
CA GLY A 629 2.94 17.52 -27.27
C GLY A 629 2.05 17.35 -28.51
N GLN A 630 2.66 17.01 -29.65
CA GLN A 630 1.99 16.98 -30.97
C GLN A 630 2.50 15.82 -31.84
N SER A 631 2.82 14.68 -31.23
CA SER A 631 3.58 13.60 -31.87
C SER A 631 2.75 12.50 -32.52
N GLU A 632 1.41 12.58 -32.54
CA GLU A 632 0.56 11.47 -33.01
C GLU A 632 0.87 11.06 -34.44
N VAL A 633 1.05 12.03 -35.32
CA VAL A 633 1.41 11.78 -36.72
C VAL A 633 2.92 11.53 -36.84
N SER A 634 3.74 12.31 -36.15
CA SER A 634 5.21 12.20 -36.25
C SER A 634 5.71 10.81 -35.88
N LEU A 635 5.18 10.19 -34.81
CA LEU A 635 5.54 8.81 -34.41
C LEU A 635 5.18 7.74 -35.45
N LEU A 636 4.22 8.01 -36.34
CA LEU A 636 3.91 7.13 -37.47
C LEU A 636 4.91 7.30 -38.62
N LEU A 637 5.48 8.49 -38.80
CA LEU A 637 6.43 8.84 -39.86
C LEU A 637 7.88 8.52 -39.48
N ASP A 638 8.24 8.81 -38.23
CA ASP A 638 9.54 8.58 -37.63
C ASP A 638 9.36 8.19 -36.15
N ASN A 639 9.60 6.93 -35.82
CA ASN A 639 9.36 6.42 -34.47
C ASN A 639 10.61 6.46 -33.58
N ARG A 640 11.58 7.34 -33.88
CA ARG A 640 12.83 7.45 -33.10
C ARG A 640 12.71 8.34 -31.88
N SER A 641 11.88 9.39 -31.94
CA SER A 641 11.59 10.30 -30.82
C SER A 641 12.82 10.88 -30.11
N LEU A 642 13.85 11.23 -30.89
CA LEU A 642 15.13 11.75 -30.36
C LEU A 642 14.91 12.99 -29.50
N SER A 643 14.12 13.95 -29.99
CA SER A 643 13.88 15.22 -29.32
C SER A 643 13.24 15.05 -27.94
N LYS A 644 12.40 14.02 -27.75
CA LYS A 644 11.72 13.75 -26.49
C LYS A 644 12.61 12.95 -25.53
N LEU A 645 13.14 11.82 -26.00
CA LEU A 645 13.95 10.92 -25.19
C LEU A 645 15.24 11.60 -24.69
N SER A 646 15.91 12.41 -25.52
CA SER A 646 17.10 13.15 -25.09
C SER A 646 16.85 14.20 -24.01
N GLN A 647 15.58 14.52 -23.72
CA GLN A 647 15.16 15.40 -22.64
C GLN A 647 14.71 14.65 -21.38
N GLY A 648 14.74 13.31 -21.37
CA GLY A 648 14.25 12.50 -20.26
C GLY A 648 12.74 12.23 -20.30
N ILE A 649 12.08 12.48 -21.43
CA ILE A 649 10.63 12.30 -21.56
C ILE A 649 10.33 10.83 -21.87
N THR A 650 9.45 10.21 -21.09
CA THR A 650 9.00 8.82 -21.25
C THR A 650 7.54 8.72 -21.66
N THR A 651 6.78 9.80 -21.45
CA THR A 651 5.34 9.85 -21.69
C THR A 651 4.96 11.20 -22.30
N GLU A 652 4.06 11.18 -23.26
CA GLU A 652 3.54 12.37 -23.92
C GLU A 652 2.01 12.37 -23.94
N ILE A 653 1.42 13.54 -23.75
CA ILE A 653 -0.01 13.80 -23.84
C ILE A 653 -0.26 14.74 -25.01
N THR A 654 -1.21 14.42 -25.87
CA THR A 654 -1.45 15.15 -27.12
C THR A 654 -2.93 15.46 -27.37
N GLY A 655 -3.23 16.02 -28.55
CA GLY A 655 -4.58 16.36 -28.98
C GLY A 655 -4.99 17.76 -28.53
N GLU A 656 -4.40 18.81 -29.10
CA GLU A 656 -4.72 20.21 -28.80
C GLU A 656 -5.83 20.75 -29.72
N GLY A 657 -7.10 20.47 -29.42
CA GLY A 657 -8.24 20.93 -30.22
C GLY A 657 -8.43 20.19 -31.54
N GLY A 658 -7.39 19.99 -32.34
CA GLY A 658 -7.29 18.92 -33.34
C GLY A 658 -6.85 17.61 -32.69
N SER A 659 -7.16 16.47 -33.30
CA SER A 659 -6.72 15.16 -32.79
C SER A 659 -6.67 14.11 -33.91
N ILE A 660 -5.86 13.07 -33.72
CA ILE A 660 -5.62 12.01 -34.71
C ILE A 660 -6.87 11.19 -35.12
N ALA A 661 -7.95 11.33 -34.37
CA ALA A 661 -9.26 10.74 -34.61
C ALA A 661 -10.35 11.61 -33.95
N PRO A 662 -11.62 11.55 -34.40
CA PRO A 662 -12.15 10.68 -35.46
C PRO A 662 -11.76 11.11 -36.87
N GLU A 663 -11.69 10.15 -37.79
CA GLU A 663 -11.37 10.39 -39.20
C GLU A 663 -12.48 9.94 -40.16
N ASN A 664 -12.79 10.79 -41.15
CA ASN A 664 -13.74 10.53 -42.22
C ASN A 664 -13.37 11.31 -43.50
N GLU A 665 -14.19 11.23 -44.56
CA GLU A 665 -13.90 11.91 -45.83
C GLU A 665 -13.70 13.43 -45.69
N LYS A 666 -14.41 14.09 -44.76
CA LYS A 666 -14.29 15.53 -44.51
C LYS A 666 -12.99 15.89 -43.81
N THR A 667 -12.54 15.12 -42.82
CA THR A 667 -11.29 15.41 -42.10
C THR A 667 -10.05 14.96 -42.90
N ILE A 668 -10.16 13.91 -43.72
CA ILE A 668 -9.04 13.42 -44.55
C ILE A 668 -8.79 14.33 -45.76
N ALA A 669 -9.84 14.90 -46.38
CA ALA A 669 -9.69 15.66 -47.62
C ALA A 669 -8.72 16.87 -47.52
N PRO A 670 -8.78 17.72 -46.48
CA PRO A 670 -7.82 18.80 -46.27
C PRO A 670 -6.39 18.31 -46.00
N GLN A 671 -6.23 17.16 -45.36
CA GLN A 671 -4.94 16.57 -45.01
C GLN A 671 -4.24 15.88 -46.21
N LYS A 672 -4.96 15.62 -47.30
CA LYS A 672 -4.46 14.85 -48.45
C LYS A 672 -3.09 15.31 -48.98
N PRO A 673 -2.78 16.62 -49.13
CA PRO A 673 -1.46 17.05 -49.58
C PRO A 673 -0.33 16.60 -48.65
N PHE A 674 -0.56 16.66 -47.33
CA PHE A 674 0.38 16.19 -46.32
C PHE A 674 0.52 14.66 -46.38
N LEU A 675 -0.59 13.94 -46.43
CA LEU A 675 -0.61 12.47 -46.50
C LEU A 675 0.10 11.94 -47.75
N ASP A 676 -0.14 12.55 -48.91
CA ASP A 676 0.53 12.19 -50.17
C ASP A 676 2.04 12.46 -50.10
N LYS A 677 2.46 13.59 -49.52
CA LYS A 677 3.88 13.96 -49.34
C LYS A 677 4.62 12.90 -48.53
N TYR A 678 4.05 12.50 -47.40
CA TYR A 678 4.67 11.55 -46.47
C TYR A 678 4.32 10.09 -46.74
N LYS A 679 3.50 9.82 -47.78
CA LYS A 679 3.00 8.49 -48.13
C LYS A 679 2.32 7.79 -46.95
N LEU A 680 1.67 8.57 -46.09
CA LEU A 680 0.93 8.06 -44.94
C LEU A 680 -0.51 7.78 -45.38
N THR A 681 -0.99 6.58 -45.07
CA THR A 681 -2.40 6.22 -45.27
C THR A 681 -3.09 6.22 -43.92
N ILE A 682 -4.17 6.99 -43.80
CA ILE A 682 -5.09 6.91 -42.67
C ILE A 682 -5.98 5.69 -42.90
N ASP A 683 -5.67 4.59 -42.22
CA ASP A 683 -6.40 3.31 -42.28
C ASP A 683 -7.29 3.08 -41.03
N TRP A 684 -7.52 4.13 -40.25
CA TRP A 684 -8.43 4.15 -39.10
C TRP A 684 -9.50 5.24 -39.25
N THR A 685 -10.59 5.07 -38.53
CA THR A 685 -11.65 6.08 -38.38
C THR A 685 -11.87 6.48 -36.92
N THR A 686 -11.52 5.59 -35.99
CA THR A 686 -11.71 5.74 -34.55
C THR A 686 -10.37 5.87 -33.83
N LEU A 687 -10.39 6.38 -32.60
CA LEU A 687 -9.16 6.55 -31.82
C LEU A 687 -8.53 5.19 -31.47
N ASP A 688 -9.36 4.19 -31.18
CA ASP A 688 -8.88 2.83 -30.93
C ASP A 688 -8.23 2.21 -32.18
N GLY A 689 -8.71 2.57 -33.38
CA GLY A 689 -8.08 2.19 -34.63
C GLY A 689 -6.66 2.76 -34.76
N TYR A 690 -6.48 4.05 -34.44
CA TYR A 690 -5.16 4.68 -34.37
C TYR A 690 -4.26 4.01 -33.32
N PHE A 691 -4.76 3.80 -32.10
CA PHE A 691 -3.99 3.14 -31.05
C PHE A 691 -3.53 1.75 -31.45
N ARG A 692 -4.41 0.94 -32.07
CA ARG A 692 -4.02 -0.37 -32.62
C ARG A 692 -2.98 -0.25 -33.73
N ARG A 693 -3.07 0.77 -34.58
CA ARG A 693 -2.09 1.03 -35.64
C ARG A 693 -0.71 1.37 -35.07
N LEU A 694 -0.67 2.17 -34.01
CA LEU A 694 0.57 2.54 -33.31
C LEU A 694 1.14 1.37 -32.50
N GLU A 695 0.32 0.65 -31.74
CA GLU A 695 0.73 -0.56 -31.00
C GLU A 695 1.33 -1.61 -31.93
N LYS A 696 0.78 -1.79 -33.13
CA LYS A 696 1.32 -2.70 -34.15
C LYS A 696 2.68 -2.25 -34.69
N GLN A 697 2.91 -0.93 -34.76
CA GLN A 697 4.18 -0.36 -35.22
C GLN A 697 5.25 -0.37 -34.12
N GLY A 698 4.83 -0.27 -32.85
CA GLY A 698 5.71 0.04 -31.73
C GLY A 698 5.96 1.55 -31.62
N THR A 699 6.07 2.04 -30.39
CA THR A 699 6.40 3.45 -30.08
C THR A 699 7.47 3.51 -29.00
N PRO A 700 8.45 4.43 -29.08
CA PRO A 700 9.46 4.63 -28.03
C PRO A 700 8.89 5.31 -26.77
N LEU A 701 7.77 6.03 -26.89
CA LEU A 701 7.15 6.76 -25.80
C LEU A 701 5.80 6.18 -25.43
N ASN A 702 5.43 6.30 -24.16
CA ASN A 702 4.04 6.20 -23.79
C ASN A 702 3.27 7.39 -24.36
N ILE A 703 2.06 7.18 -24.89
CA ILE A 703 1.27 8.24 -25.50
C ILE A 703 -0.20 8.16 -25.13
N GLY A 704 -0.74 9.25 -24.60
CA GLY A 704 -2.18 9.45 -24.41
C GLY A 704 -2.64 10.66 -25.20
N THR A 705 -3.93 10.72 -25.58
CA THR A 705 -4.46 11.86 -26.34
C THR A 705 -5.86 12.23 -25.89
N TYR A 706 -6.17 13.51 -26.00
CA TYR A 706 -7.53 14.03 -25.96
C TYR A 706 -8.24 13.80 -27.31
N VAL A 707 -9.57 13.80 -27.28
CA VAL A 707 -10.36 14.05 -28.50
C VAL A 707 -10.57 15.54 -28.66
N GLY A 708 -10.14 16.07 -29.81
CA GLY A 708 -10.18 17.47 -30.12
C GLY A 708 -11.56 17.94 -30.57
N SER A 709 -12.08 19.03 -29.98
CA SER A 709 -13.36 19.60 -30.40
C SER A 709 -13.34 20.23 -31.79
N ALA A 710 -12.18 20.70 -32.27
CA ALA A 710 -11.99 21.13 -33.65
C ALA A 710 -12.12 19.93 -34.60
N GLN A 711 -11.44 18.82 -34.31
CA GLN A 711 -11.53 17.58 -35.09
C GLN A 711 -12.98 17.06 -35.18
N VAL A 712 -13.69 17.05 -34.05
CA VAL A 712 -15.11 16.64 -34.00
C VAL A 712 -15.98 17.56 -34.85
N ARG A 713 -15.69 18.87 -34.84
CA ARG A 713 -16.40 19.85 -35.65
C ARG A 713 -16.13 19.69 -37.13
N GLU A 714 -14.89 19.47 -37.53
CA GLU A 714 -14.48 19.19 -38.92
C GLU A 714 -15.17 17.92 -39.45
N ALA A 715 -15.23 16.87 -38.64
CA ALA A 715 -15.87 15.60 -39.00
C ALA A 715 -17.38 15.74 -39.28
N VAL A 716 -18.07 16.73 -38.68
CA VAL A 716 -19.52 16.89 -38.78
C VAL A 716 -19.90 18.09 -39.64
N ILE A 717 -19.41 19.27 -39.29
CA ILE A 717 -19.72 20.57 -39.93
C ILE A 717 -18.75 20.83 -41.07
N GLY A 718 -17.45 20.65 -40.84
CA GLY A 718 -16.37 21.19 -41.67
C GLY A 718 -15.87 22.54 -41.15
N ASP A 719 -15.30 23.36 -42.03
CA ASP A 719 -14.64 24.63 -41.69
C ASP A 719 -15.56 25.87 -41.61
N ASP A 720 -16.87 25.66 -41.63
CA ASP A 720 -17.86 26.75 -41.71
C ASP A 720 -18.02 27.51 -40.38
N ASP A 721 -18.06 28.85 -40.45
CA ASP A 721 -18.44 29.72 -39.31
C ASP A 721 -19.96 29.72 -39.10
N ARG A 722 -20.48 28.65 -38.49
CA ARG A 722 -21.90 28.53 -38.10
C ARG A 722 -22.08 27.65 -36.87
N ALA A 723 -23.17 27.84 -36.13
CA ALA A 723 -23.52 26.90 -35.06
C ALA A 723 -23.91 25.51 -35.64
N PRO A 724 -23.66 24.41 -34.92
CA PRO A 724 -24.24 23.12 -35.26
C PRO A 724 -25.77 23.19 -35.18
N THR A 725 -26.44 22.53 -36.12
CA THR A 725 -27.86 22.19 -35.94
C THR A 725 -28.02 21.20 -34.77
N PRO A 726 -29.22 21.03 -34.19
CA PRO A 726 -29.43 20.05 -33.12
C PRO A 726 -28.99 18.62 -33.49
N ALA A 727 -29.20 18.21 -34.74
CA ALA A 727 -28.80 16.88 -35.21
C ALA A 727 -27.26 16.76 -35.33
N GLU A 728 -26.59 17.79 -35.83
CA GLU A 728 -25.12 17.84 -35.89
C GLU A 728 -24.51 17.83 -34.48
N LEU A 729 -25.09 18.57 -33.52
CA LEU A 729 -24.61 18.57 -32.14
C LEU A 729 -24.72 17.18 -31.49
N GLU A 730 -25.82 16.45 -31.74
CA GLU A 730 -25.92 15.06 -31.26
C GLU A 730 -24.90 14.14 -31.94
N GLN A 731 -24.62 14.31 -33.23
CA GLN A 731 -23.56 13.57 -33.91
C GLN A 731 -22.18 13.87 -33.31
N MET A 732 -21.87 15.13 -33.03
CA MET A 732 -20.63 15.54 -32.37
C MET A 732 -20.51 14.91 -30.97
N LYS A 733 -21.59 14.91 -30.19
CA LYS A 733 -21.64 14.24 -28.88
C LYS A 733 -21.39 12.73 -29.00
N SER A 734 -21.94 12.07 -30.01
CA SER A 734 -21.69 10.65 -30.26
C SER A 734 -20.24 10.35 -30.64
N LEU A 735 -19.58 11.24 -31.39
CA LEU A 735 -18.15 11.09 -31.70
C LEU A 735 -17.28 11.23 -30.46
N VAL A 736 -17.56 12.21 -29.59
CA VAL A 736 -16.88 12.34 -28.30
C VAL A 736 -17.12 11.11 -27.44
N GLU A 737 -18.37 10.63 -27.36
CA GLU A 737 -18.69 9.41 -26.61
C GLU A 737 -17.90 8.20 -27.12
N GLN A 738 -17.79 8.03 -28.44
CA GLN A 738 -17.01 6.95 -29.03
C GLN A 738 -15.52 7.11 -28.69
N ALA A 739 -14.95 8.31 -28.82
CA ALA A 739 -13.55 8.54 -28.49
C ALA A 739 -13.23 8.28 -27.00
N MET A 740 -14.13 8.64 -26.09
CA MET A 740 -13.98 8.29 -24.66
C MET A 740 -13.98 6.78 -24.44
N LYS A 741 -14.86 6.03 -25.14
CA LYS A 741 -14.88 4.55 -25.10
C LYS A 741 -13.65 3.93 -25.74
N ASP A 742 -13.06 4.61 -26.71
CA ASP A 742 -11.81 4.20 -27.37
C ASP A 742 -10.57 4.50 -26.51
N GLY A 743 -10.72 5.29 -25.45
CA GLY A 743 -9.66 5.59 -24.49
C GLY A 743 -9.09 7.01 -24.56
N ALA A 744 -9.82 7.99 -25.10
CA ALA A 744 -9.44 9.39 -24.96
C ALA A 744 -9.36 9.80 -23.47
N LEU A 745 -8.41 10.67 -23.14
CA LEU A 745 -8.23 11.20 -21.78
C LEU A 745 -9.30 12.24 -21.41
N GLY A 746 -9.91 12.85 -22.42
CA GLY A 746 -10.93 13.88 -22.26
C GLY A 746 -11.24 14.55 -23.57
N VAL A 747 -11.87 15.73 -23.50
CA VAL A 747 -12.08 16.62 -24.65
C VAL A 747 -11.15 17.81 -24.55
N SER A 748 -10.52 18.18 -25.66
CA SER A 748 -9.69 19.38 -25.74
C SER A 748 -10.24 20.41 -26.74
N SER A 749 -9.73 21.64 -26.67
CA SER A 749 -10.08 22.72 -27.60
C SER A 749 -8.88 23.62 -27.89
N ALA A 750 -8.87 24.23 -29.07
CA ALA A 750 -7.93 25.27 -29.48
C ALA A 750 -8.70 26.47 -30.02
N LEU A 751 -9.33 27.21 -29.10
CA LEU A 751 -10.37 28.20 -29.38
C LEU A 751 -9.85 29.47 -30.05
N ILE A 752 -8.53 29.66 -30.12
CA ILE A 752 -7.89 30.74 -30.86
C ILE A 752 -7.92 30.51 -32.38
N TYR A 753 -8.06 29.26 -32.85
CA TYR A 753 -7.91 28.89 -34.25
C TYR A 753 -9.24 28.45 -34.90
N PRO A 754 -9.45 28.74 -36.20
CA PRO A 754 -10.45 28.07 -37.00
C PRO A 754 -10.22 26.55 -37.08
N PRO A 755 -11.28 25.72 -37.10
CA PRO A 755 -12.69 26.12 -36.98
C PRO A 755 -13.18 26.23 -35.52
N ASN A 756 -12.34 25.95 -34.52
CA ASN A 756 -12.78 25.86 -33.14
C ASN A 756 -13.18 27.22 -32.53
N ILE A 757 -12.59 28.33 -33.00
CA ILE A 757 -12.98 29.69 -32.61
C ILE A 757 -14.47 29.99 -32.89
N TYR A 758 -15.07 29.33 -33.89
CA TYR A 758 -16.49 29.49 -34.22
C TYR A 758 -17.41 28.81 -33.20
N ALA A 759 -16.89 27.85 -32.42
CA ALA A 759 -17.65 27.14 -31.40
C ALA A 759 -18.08 28.08 -30.26
N LYS A 760 -19.35 27.98 -29.86
CA LYS A 760 -19.90 28.72 -28.72
C LYS A 760 -19.65 27.95 -27.42
N THR A 761 -19.59 28.65 -26.29
CA THR A 761 -19.36 28.03 -24.98
C THR A 761 -20.34 26.90 -24.68
N ASP A 762 -21.62 27.07 -25.01
CA ASP A 762 -22.65 26.05 -24.75
C ASP A 762 -22.46 24.77 -25.60
N GLU A 763 -21.86 24.88 -26.78
CA GLU A 763 -21.44 23.74 -27.60
C GLU A 763 -20.34 22.95 -26.88
N LEU A 764 -19.32 23.64 -26.37
CA LEU A 764 -18.21 23.03 -25.62
C LEU A 764 -18.70 22.38 -24.31
N ILE A 765 -19.62 23.04 -23.59
CA ILE A 765 -20.27 22.48 -22.39
C ILE A 765 -21.00 21.18 -22.75
N ALA A 766 -21.70 21.14 -23.88
CA ALA A 766 -22.42 19.93 -24.30
C ALA A 766 -21.47 18.75 -24.59
N LEU A 767 -20.32 19.00 -25.22
CA LEU A 767 -19.29 17.98 -25.47
C LEU A 767 -18.59 17.56 -24.18
N ALA A 768 -18.20 18.51 -23.34
CA ALA A 768 -17.57 18.25 -22.04
C ALA A 768 -18.49 17.42 -21.12
N LYS A 769 -19.80 17.67 -21.11
CA LYS A 769 -20.78 16.84 -20.37
C LYS A 769 -20.82 15.38 -20.83
N VAL A 770 -20.43 15.09 -22.07
CA VAL A 770 -20.27 13.71 -22.54
C VAL A 770 -19.03 13.09 -21.89
N ALA A 771 -17.88 13.75 -21.97
CA ALA A 771 -16.63 13.27 -21.37
C ALA A 771 -16.73 13.06 -19.84
N SER A 772 -17.51 13.89 -19.14
CA SER A 772 -17.79 13.74 -17.70
C SER A 772 -18.35 12.38 -17.32
N LYS A 773 -19.20 11.79 -18.17
CA LYS A 773 -19.79 10.45 -17.92
C LYS A 773 -18.73 9.34 -17.91
N TYR A 774 -17.55 9.61 -18.45
CA TYR A 774 -16.46 8.67 -18.64
C TYR A 774 -15.24 9.03 -17.78
N GLY A 775 -15.36 10.01 -16.88
CA GLY A 775 -14.28 10.45 -15.99
C GLY A 775 -13.10 11.10 -16.72
N GLY A 776 -13.35 11.73 -17.88
CA GLY A 776 -12.33 12.46 -18.64
C GLY A 776 -12.05 13.86 -18.10
N LEU A 777 -11.25 14.63 -18.83
CA LEU A 777 -10.92 16.03 -18.54
C LEU A 777 -11.43 16.99 -19.63
N TYR A 778 -11.47 18.29 -19.32
CA TYR A 778 -11.54 19.34 -20.34
C TYR A 778 -10.21 20.09 -20.40
N ALA A 779 -9.54 20.06 -21.54
CA ALA A 779 -8.32 20.82 -21.77
C ALA A 779 -8.53 21.93 -22.81
N THR A 780 -7.82 23.04 -22.69
CA THR A 780 -8.03 24.17 -23.62
C THR A 780 -6.79 25.01 -23.85
N HIS A 781 -6.44 25.16 -25.12
CA HIS A 781 -5.88 26.40 -25.60
C HIS A 781 -7.02 27.40 -25.70
N MET A 782 -6.98 28.36 -24.77
CA MET A 782 -8.05 29.32 -24.54
C MET A 782 -8.33 30.19 -25.76
N ARG A 783 -9.51 30.80 -25.77
CA ARG A 783 -9.97 31.65 -26.88
C ARG A 783 -9.11 32.89 -27.11
N SER A 784 -8.49 33.38 -26.05
CA SER A 784 -7.54 34.49 -26.08
C SER A 784 -6.53 34.30 -24.97
N GLU A 785 -5.30 34.69 -25.27
CA GLU A 785 -4.17 34.73 -24.34
C GLU A 785 -3.63 36.17 -24.20
N GLY A 786 -4.25 37.14 -24.88
CA GLY A 786 -3.93 38.55 -24.85
C GLY A 786 -5.11 39.39 -24.33
N ALA A 787 -5.76 40.15 -25.21
CA ALA A 787 -6.72 41.20 -24.80
C ALA A 787 -7.89 40.70 -23.95
N SER A 788 -8.29 39.45 -24.14
CA SER A 788 -9.45 38.84 -23.51
C SER A 788 -9.09 37.63 -22.65
N GLU A 789 -7.83 37.50 -22.20
CA GLU A 789 -7.33 36.34 -21.42
C GLU A 789 -8.17 36.02 -20.18
N VAL A 790 -8.62 37.05 -19.43
CA VAL A 790 -9.43 36.85 -18.21
C VAL A 790 -10.83 36.33 -18.56
N SER A 791 -11.41 36.82 -19.66
CA SER A 791 -12.71 36.35 -20.14
C SER A 791 -12.62 34.93 -20.70
N ALA A 792 -11.53 34.59 -21.38
CA ALA A 792 -11.28 33.25 -21.90
C ALA A 792 -11.03 32.24 -20.76
N LEU A 793 -10.31 32.64 -19.71
CA LEU A 793 -10.18 31.82 -18.49
C LEU A 793 -11.54 31.62 -17.80
N ALA A 794 -12.37 32.66 -17.72
CA ALA A 794 -13.72 32.55 -17.17
C ALA A 794 -14.60 31.60 -18.00
N GLU A 795 -14.42 31.55 -19.33
CA GLU A 795 -15.06 30.58 -20.21
C GLU A 795 -14.64 29.14 -19.84
N ALA A 796 -13.34 28.87 -19.69
CA ALA A 796 -12.83 27.56 -19.29
C ALA A 796 -13.36 27.11 -17.91
N ILE A 797 -13.37 28.02 -16.93
CA ILE A 797 -13.93 27.79 -15.59
C ILE A 797 -15.43 27.46 -15.67
N ARG A 798 -16.18 28.19 -16.51
CA ARG A 798 -17.62 27.93 -16.72
C ARG A 798 -17.84 26.54 -17.32
N ILE A 799 -17.05 26.16 -18.32
CA ILE A 799 -17.13 24.83 -18.95
C ILE A 799 -16.89 23.74 -17.90
N GLY A 800 -15.80 23.83 -17.13
CA GLY A 800 -15.49 22.87 -16.07
C GLY A 800 -16.60 22.72 -15.02
N ARG A 801 -17.16 23.85 -14.55
CA ARG A 801 -18.24 23.85 -13.56
C ARG A 801 -19.53 23.25 -14.09
N GLU A 802 -19.96 23.65 -15.29
CA GLU A 802 -21.23 23.18 -15.86
C GLU A 802 -21.16 21.73 -16.36
N ALA A 803 -19.97 21.28 -16.79
CA ALA A 803 -19.74 19.89 -17.19
C ALA A 803 -19.36 18.97 -16.03
N ASN A 804 -19.05 19.53 -14.85
CA ASN A 804 -18.49 18.79 -13.72
C ASN A 804 -17.23 18.00 -14.13
N LEU A 805 -16.24 18.72 -14.65
CA LEU A 805 -14.98 18.17 -15.13
C LEU A 805 -13.77 18.95 -14.60
N PRO A 806 -12.62 18.29 -14.39
CA PRO A 806 -11.36 18.99 -14.23
C PRO A 806 -11.00 19.80 -15.49
N VAL A 807 -10.33 20.96 -15.32
CA VAL A 807 -9.95 21.89 -16.40
C VAL A 807 -8.43 22.07 -16.52
N GLU A 808 -7.84 21.72 -17.66
CA GLU A 808 -6.42 21.95 -17.96
C GLU A 808 -6.28 23.14 -18.89
N ILE A 809 -5.55 24.17 -18.48
CA ILE A 809 -5.20 25.28 -19.36
C ILE A 809 -3.87 24.96 -20.04
N PHE A 810 -3.94 24.71 -21.34
CA PHE A 810 -2.76 24.42 -22.13
C PHE A 810 -1.86 25.64 -22.26
N HIS A 811 -0.55 25.39 -22.16
CA HIS A 811 0.55 26.35 -22.39
C HIS A 811 0.29 27.79 -21.91
N LEU A 812 -0.20 27.92 -20.69
CA LEU A 812 -0.65 29.17 -20.07
C LEU A 812 0.32 30.33 -20.32
N LYS A 813 -0.18 31.45 -20.84
CA LYS A 813 0.63 32.65 -21.09
C LYS A 813 -0.19 33.93 -21.07
N VAL A 814 0.54 35.05 -21.03
CA VAL A 814 0.04 36.41 -21.25
C VAL A 814 0.75 36.94 -22.49
N SER A 815 0.00 37.09 -23.58
CA SER A 815 0.48 37.54 -24.87
C SER A 815 0.44 39.07 -24.95
N GLY A 816 1.47 39.66 -25.56
CA GLY A 816 1.51 41.07 -25.95
C GLY A 816 2.08 42.03 -24.90
N LYS A 817 3.03 42.88 -25.35
CA LYS A 817 3.72 43.88 -24.51
C LYS A 817 2.81 44.76 -23.64
N PRO A 818 1.64 45.25 -24.10
CA PRO A 818 0.77 46.06 -23.27
C PRO A 818 0.22 45.36 -22.02
N ARG A 819 0.31 44.02 -21.93
CA ARG A 819 -0.30 43.19 -20.89
C ARG A 819 0.72 42.48 -20.00
N TRP A 820 2.02 42.56 -20.33
CA TRP A 820 3.08 41.95 -19.53
C TRP A 820 2.99 42.37 -18.05
N GLY A 821 3.23 41.39 -17.15
CA GLY A 821 2.96 41.49 -15.72
C GLY A 821 1.52 41.12 -15.33
N GLY A 822 0.69 40.75 -16.31
CA GLY A 822 -0.70 40.31 -16.14
C GLY A 822 -0.84 38.91 -15.54
N MET A 823 0.22 38.07 -15.57
CA MET A 823 0.12 36.66 -15.17
C MET A 823 -0.32 36.51 -13.72
N LYS A 824 0.03 37.44 -12.84
CA LYS A 824 -0.43 37.46 -11.45
C LYS A 824 -1.95 37.47 -11.32
N ASN A 825 -2.66 38.13 -12.25
CA ASN A 825 -4.13 38.20 -12.25
C ASN A 825 -4.72 36.87 -12.71
N VAL A 826 -4.13 36.28 -13.75
CA VAL A 826 -4.50 34.96 -14.29
C VAL A 826 -4.30 33.88 -13.23
N VAL A 827 -3.13 33.86 -12.58
CA VAL A 827 -2.81 32.98 -11.44
C VAL A 827 -3.79 33.16 -10.29
N ALA A 828 -4.11 34.41 -9.91
CA ALA A 828 -5.07 34.67 -8.85
C ALA A 828 -6.48 34.16 -9.19
N ALA A 829 -6.90 34.28 -10.45
CA ALA A 829 -8.19 33.77 -10.91
C ALA A 829 -8.23 32.23 -10.92
N ILE A 830 -7.17 31.56 -11.37
CA ILE A 830 -7.05 30.09 -11.28
C ILE A 830 -7.08 29.65 -9.82
N GLN A 831 -6.30 30.28 -8.94
CA GLN A 831 -6.27 29.95 -7.52
C GLN A 831 -7.66 30.13 -6.88
N LEU A 832 -8.37 31.21 -7.18
CA LEU A 832 -9.74 31.43 -6.69
C LEU A 832 -10.70 30.32 -7.17
N ALA A 833 -10.56 29.86 -8.41
CA ALA A 833 -11.35 28.75 -8.91
C ALA A 833 -11.04 27.45 -8.17
N ARG A 834 -9.75 27.16 -7.91
CA ARG A 834 -9.30 26.02 -7.10
C ARG A 834 -9.84 26.08 -5.67
N ASP A 835 -9.74 27.23 -5.01
CA ASP A 835 -10.24 27.46 -3.66
C ASP A 835 -11.78 27.31 -3.59
N SER A 836 -12.47 27.55 -4.70
CA SER A 836 -13.92 27.32 -4.83
C SER A 836 -14.31 25.85 -5.10
N GLY A 837 -13.34 24.94 -5.18
CA GLY A 837 -13.55 23.50 -5.36
C GLY A 837 -13.50 23.01 -6.81
N LEU A 838 -13.14 23.86 -7.79
CA LEU A 838 -12.91 23.40 -9.17
C LEU A 838 -11.50 22.83 -9.30
N ASP A 839 -11.36 21.62 -9.83
CA ASP A 839 -10.06 21.04 -10.17
C ASP A 839 -9.50 21.62 -11.48
N ILE A 840 -8.84 22.77 -11.39
CA ILE A 840 -8.23 23.48 -12.53
C ILE A 840 -6.71 23.59 -12.37
N ALA A 841 -5.96 23.22 -13.41
CA ALA A 841 -4.50 23.29 -13.47
C ALA A 841 -4.06 23.80 -14.85
N ALA A 842 -2.74 23.86 -15.08
CA ALA A 842 -2.18 24.32 -16.33
C ALA A 842 -0.82 23.67 -16.63
N ASP A 843 -0.35 23.80 -17.86
CA ASP A 843 1.04 23.57 -18.24
C ASP A 843 1.65 24.81 -18.89
N MET A 844 2.98 24.86 -18.97
CA MET A 844 3.73 25.89 -19.69
C MET A 844 4.98 25.29 -20.33
N TYR A 845 5.37 25.81 -21.51
CA TYR A 845 6.74 25.68 -22.00
C TYR A 845 7.61 26.83 -21.47
N PRO A 846 8.91 26.60 -21.18
CA PRO A 846 9.79 27.58 -20.55
C PRO A 846 10.42 28.57 -21.56
N TYR A 847 9.61 29.19 -22.42
CA TYR A 847 10.08 30.15 -23.45
C TYR A 847 9.15 31.35 -23.56
N THR A 848 9.72 32.50 -23.96
CA THR A 848 8.97 33.76 -24.16
C THR A 848 8.34 33.89 -25.55
N ALA A 849 8.38 32.83 -26.35
CA ALA A 849 7.82 32.80 -27.69
C ALA A 849 6.96 31.53 -27.88
N GLY A 850 5.87 31.68 -28.63
CA GLY A 850 5.06 30.55 -29.09
C GLY A 850 5.38 30.20 -30.54
N ALA A 851 4.88 29.08 -31.03
CA ALA A 851 4.98 28.71 -32.44
C ALA A 851 3.64 28.14 -32.96
N THR A 852 3.27 28.52 -34.17
CA THR A 852 2.06 28.05 -34.88
C THR A 852 2.19 28.38 -36.37
N ALA A 853 1.16 28.13 -37.17
CA ALA A 853 1.14 28.52 -38.59
C ALA A 853 1.29 30.05 -38.75
N LEU A 854 1.97 30.50 -39.81
CA LEU A 854 2.06 31.91 -40.17
C LEU A 854 0.68 32.50 -40.49
N ALA A 855 -0.20 31.69 -41.07
CA ALA A 855 -1.58 32.06 -41.37
C ALA A 855 -2.40 32.44 -40.12
N SER A 856 -2.01 31.98 -38.93
CA SER A 856 -2.65 32.34 -37.65
C SER A 856 -2.50 33.82 -37.27
N SER A 857 -1.61 34.55 -37.97
CA SER A 857 -1.54 36.01 -37.84
C SER A 857 -2.73 36.73 -38.49
N LEU A 858 -3.48 36.06 -39.36
CA LEU A 858 -4.59 36.66 -40.10
C LEU A 858 -5.89 36.61 -39.28
N PRO A 859 -6.81 37.58 -39.47
CA PRO A 859 -8.12 37.54 -38.82
C PRO A 859 -8.88 36.23 -39.13
N PRO A 860 -9.47 35.56 -38.14
CA PRO A 860 -10.11 34.25 -38.29
C PRO A 860 -11.17 34.20 -39.40
N TRP A 861 -11.93 35.28 -39.61
CA TRP A 861 -12.95 35.37 -40.68
C TRP A 861 -12.38 35.16 -42.10
N VAL A 862 -11.07 35.36 -42.29
CA VAL A 862 -10.41 35.09 -43.57
C VAL A 862 -10.39 33.58 -43.86
N ALA A 863 -10.43 32.72 -42.84
CA ALA A 863 -10.41 31.26 -42.96
C ALA A 863 -11.80 30.59 -42.92
N ASP A 864 -12.90 31.34 -42.84
CA ASP A 864 -14.26 30.78 -42.87
C ASP A 864 -14.50 29.94 -44.15
N GLY A 865 -14.82 28.66 -44.02
CA GLY A 865 -14.90 27.72 -45.15
C GLY A 865 -13.54 27.15 -45.60
N GLY A 866 -12.51 27.27 -44.75
CA GLY A 866 -11.25 26.54 -44.86
C GLY A 866 -10.14 27.25 -45.64
N VAL A 867 -8.99 26.57 -45.75
CA VAL A 867 -7.75 27.11 -46.34
C VAL A 867 -7.94 27.59 -47.79
N GLN A 868 -8.74 26.91 -48.61
CA GLN A 868 -8.99 27.34 -49.98
C GLN A 868 -9.70 28.69 -50.03
N LYS A 869 -10.68 28.92 -49.14
CA LYS A 869 -11.36 30.21 -49.02
C LYS A 869 -10.42 31.30 -48.52
N LEU A 870 -9.52 30.98 -47.59
CA LEU A 870 -8.45 31.89 -47.18
C LEU A 870 -7.60 32.32 -48.38
N LEU A 871 -7.10 31.38 -49.17
CA LEU A 871 -6.25 31.68 -50.33
C LEU A 871 -7.00 32.48 -51.42
N GLU A 872 -8.28 32.19 -51.64
CA GLU A 872 -9.15 32.98 -52.53
C GLU A 872 -9.31 34.41 -52.03
N ARG A 873 -9.62 34.59 -50.74
CA ARG A 873 -9.83 35.89 -50.11
C ARG A 873 -8.56 36.75 -50.13
N LEU A 874 -7.38 36.17 -49.91
CA LEU A 874 -6.10 36.90 -49.93
C LEU A 874 -5.70 37.43 -51.33
N LYS A 875 -6.34 36.97 -52.41
CA LYS A 875 -6.17 37.52 -53.77
C LYS A 875 -7.01 38.79 -54.02
N ASP A 876 -8.03 39.05 -53.21
CA ASP A 876 -8.92 40.21 -53.37
C ASP A 876 -8.33 41.46 -52.68
N ARG A 877 -8.17 42.54 -53.46
CA ARG A 877 -7.57 43.79 -52.97
C ARG A 877 -8.39 44.47 -51.86
N THR A 878 -9.71 44.42 -51.92
CA THR A 878 -10.60 45.03 -50.92
C THR A 878 -10.51 44.27 -49.60
N ILE A 879 -10.47 42.95 -49.67
CA ILE A 879 -10.26 42.08 -48.50
C ILE A 879 -8.91 42.38 -47.87
N ARG A 880 -7.83 42.47 -48.65
CA ARG A 880 -6.50 42.81 -48.12
C ARG A 880 -6.48 44.15 -47.39
N VAL A 881 -7.18 45.17 -47.89
CA VAL A 881 -7.29 46.46 -47.18
C VAL A 881 -7.97 46.31 -45.82
N ARG A 882 -9.03 45.49 -45.74
CA ARG A 882 -9.68 45.16 -44.46
C ARG A 882 -8.73 44.41 -43.54
N VAL A 883 -8.06 43.36 -44.03
CA VAL A 883 -7.08 42.59 -43.26
C VAL A 883 -6.00 43.50 -42.68
N LYS A 884 -5.42 44.42 -43.47
CA LYS A 884 -4.44 45.39 -42.97
C LYS A 884 -4.97 46.27 -41.84
N LYS A 885 -6.23 46.70 -41.96
CA LYS A 885 -6.88 47.49 -40.91
C LYS A 885 -7.05 46.66 -39.64
N ASP A 886 -7.46 45.40 -39.78
CA ASP A 886 -7.61 44.48 -38.65
C ASP A 886 -6.24 44.19 -38.00
N LEU A 887 -5.15 44.03 -38.77
CA LEU A 887 -3.80 43.79 -38.22
C LEU A 887 -3.22 44.98 -37.43
N ALA A 888 -3.71 46.20 -37.65
CA ALA A 888 -3.11 47.43 -37.14
C ALA A 888 -3.31 47.67 -35.62
N GLY A 889 -4.16 46.89 -34.96
CA GLY A 889 -4.51 47.12 -33.56
C GLY A 889 -4.93 45.85 -32.83
N ASP A 890 -5.14 46.02 -31.54
CA ASP A 890 -5.61 44.98 -30.63
C ASP A 890 -7.11 44.68 -30.81
N HIS A 891 -7.55 43.46 -30.49
CA HIS A 891 -8.94 43.02 -30.65
C HIS A 891 -9.48 42.25 -29.45
N PRO A 892 -10.72 42.52 -29.00
CA PRO A 892 -11.33 41.77 -27.91
C PRO A 892 -11.89 40.40 -28.35
N ASP A 893 -12.17 40.22 -29.64
CA ASP A 893 -12.93 39.07 -30.16
C ASP A 893 -12.06 37.96 -30.78
N TRP A 894 -10.76 38.23 -31.03
CA TRP A 894 -9.79 37.26 -31.54
C TRP A 894 -8.35 37.72 -31.20
N GLU A 895 -7.41 36.78 -31.17
CA GLU A 895 -6.01 37.06 -30.81
C GLU A 895 -5.19 37.53 -32.02
N ASN A 896 -4.70 38.77 -31.97
CA ASN A 896 -3.90 39.34 -33.06
C ASN A 896 -2.40 39.13 -32.83
N LEU A 897 -1.91 37.93 -33.17
CA LEU A 897 -0.49 37.56 -33.03
C LEU A 897 0.47 38.53 -33.73
N PHE A 898 0.06 39.13 -34.85
CA PHE A 898 0.88 40.13 -35.55
C PHE A 898 1.07 41.39 -34.71
N TYR A 899 0.01 41.86 -34.05
CA TYR A 899 0.08 43.01 -33.15
C TYR A 899 0.84 42.67 -31.86
N ASP A 900 0.54 41.52 -31.24
CA ASP A 900 1.07 41.17 -29.91
C ASP A 900 2.59 40.94 -29.90
N CYS A 901 3.17 40.46 -31.00
CA CYS A 901 4.62 40.36 -31.17
C CYS A 901 5.30 41.69 -31.59
N GLY A 902 4.53 42.77 -31.79
CA GLY A 902 5.05 44.07 -32.21
C GLY A 902 5.28 44.21 -33.72
N GLY A 903 4.49 43.50 -34.54
CA GLY A 903 4.56 43.48 -35.99
C GLY A 903 5.55 42.46 -36.55
N ALA A 904 5.83 42.54 -37.84
CA ALA A 904 6.65 41.55 -38.56
C ALA A 904 8.07 41.32 -38.00
N ALA A 905 8.61 42.26 -37.21
CA ALA A 905 9.91 42.09 -36.55
C ALA A 905 9.87 41.07 -35.40
N GLY A 906 8.70 40.83 -34.81
CA GLY A 906 8.46 39.84 -33.75
C GLY A 906 8.03 38.47 -34.27
N ILE A 907 8.00 38.28 -35.59
CA ILE A 907 7.63 37.01 -36.24
C ILE A 907 8.85 36.46 -36.96
N LEU A 908 9.30 35.27 -36.56
CA LEU A 908 10.34 34.50 -37.26
C LEU A 908 9.67 33.44 -38.13
N VAL A 909 10.05 33.35 -39.40
CA VAL A 909 9.60 32.26 -40.28
C VAL A 909 10.34 30.98 -39.87
N ALA A 910 9.59 29.97 -39.42
CA ALA A 910 10.15 28.70 -38.95
C ALA A 910 10.31 27.70 -40.10
N SER A 911 9.32 27.60 -40.99
CA SER A 911 9.33 26.64 -42.09
C SER A 911 8.52 27.14 -43.28
N ALA A 912 8.79 26.59 -44.46
CA ALA A 912 7.99 26.80 -45.67
C ALA A 912 8.07 25.56 -46.57
N GLU A 913 6.96 25.23 -47.24
CA GLU A 913 6.88 24.07 -48.15
C GLU A 913 7.35 24.40 -49.57
N ASN A 914 7.06 25.61 -50.02
CA ASN A 914 7.53 26.17 -51.29
C ASN A 914 9.06 26.30 -51.27
N PRO A 915 9.78 25.62 -52.17
CA PRO A 915 11.24 25.66 -52.24
C PRO A 915 11.82 27.07 -52.34
N ASP A 916 11.13 27.99 -53.03
CA ASP A 916 11.60 29.36 -53.22
C ASP A 916 11.53 30.18 -51.92
N LEU A 917 10.66 29.80 -51.00
CA LEU A 917 10.46 30.46 -49.72
C LEU A 917 11.36 29.91 -48.61
N LYS A 918 11.93 28.70 -48.77
CA LYS A 918 12.82 28.08 -47.77
C LYS A 918 14.02 28.93 -47.38
N GLN A 919 14.49 29.79 -48.28
CA GLN A 919 15.57 30.75 -48.00
C GLN A 919 15.24 31.81 -46.93
N PHE A 920 13.96 31.91 -46.53
CA PHE A 920 13.48 32.81 -45.49
C PHE A 920 13.29 32.12 -44.14
N ALA A 921 13.39 30.78 -44.06
CA ALA A 921 13.40 30.09 -42.78
C ALA A 921 14.57 30.61 -41.92
N GLY A 922 14.30 30.83 -40.62
CA GLY A 922 15.22 31.47 -39.68
C GLY A 922 15.37 32.99 -39.84
N LYS A 923 14.60 33.65 -40.72
CA LYS A 923 14.57 35.11 -40.85
C LYS A 923 13.27 35.69 -40.29
N THR A 924 13.32 36.96 -39.88
CA THR A 924 12.09 37.65 -39.47
C THR A 924 11.22 37.97 -40.68
N LEU A 925 9.90 38.05 -40.50
CA LEU A 925 8.99 38.46 -41.56
C LEU A 925 9.33 39.89 -42.06
N ASP A 926 9.92 40.72 -41.20
CA ASP A 926 10.44 42.05 -41.55
C ASP A 926 11.68 41.99 -42.48
N ASP A 927 12.55 40.99 -42.33
CA ASP A 927 13.63 40.72 -43.30
C ASP A 927 13.08 40.32 -44.67
N VAL A 928 12.02 39.51 -44.68
CA VAL A 928 11.30 39.16 -45.92
C VAL A 928 10.70 40.41 -46.54
N ALA A 929 10.07 41.27 -45.75
CA ALA A 929 9.45 42.51 -46.22
C ALA A 929 10.47 43.46 -46.86
N ARG A 930 11.65 43.62 -46.24
CA ARG A 930 12.79 44.34 -46.82
C ARG A 930 13.26 43.74 -48.13
N THR A 931 13.38 42.41 -48.19
CA THR A 931 13.84 41.69 -49.39
C THR A 931 12.85 41.86 -50.54
N TRP A 932 11.55 41.75 -50.26
CA TRP A 932 10.48 41.89 -51.25
C TRP A 932 10.09 43.34 -51.54
N LYS A 933 10.61 44.30 -50.77
CA LYS A 933 10.27 45.74 -50.84
C LYS A 933 8.77 45.99 -50.73
N LYS A 934 8.12 45.29 -49.78
CA LYS A 934 6.68 45.37 -49.50
C LYS A 934 6.44 45.84 -48.08
N SER A 935 5.20 46.23 -47.77
CA SER A 935 4.83 46.48 -46.36
C SER A 935 4.84 45.15 -45.58
N PRO A 936 5.05 45.19 -44.26
CA PRO A 936 4.95 44.01 -43.39
C PRO A 936 3.68 43.18 -43.60
N GLU A 937 2.52 43.83 -43.72
CA GLU A 937 1.22 43.16 -43.85
C GLU A 937 1.04 42.55 -45.25
N ASP A 938 1.50 43.24 -46.31
CA ASP A 938 1.50 42.64 -47.65
C ASP A 938 2.43 41.45 -47.72
N THR A 939 3.57 41.53 -47.04
CA THR A 939 4.53 40.43 -46.95
C THR A 939 3.92 39.22 -46.25
N LEU A 940 3.23 39.42 -45.12
CA LEU A 940 2.47 38.37 -44.44
C LEU A 940 1.50 37.66 -45.39
N MET A 941 0.60 38.43 -46.01
CA MET A 941 -0.44 37.88 -46.89
C MET A 941 0.15 37.20 -48.13
N ASP A 942 1.21 37.75 -48.71
CA ASP A 942 1.85 37.20 -49.90
C ASP A 942 2.66 35.95 -49.58
N PHE A 943 3.29 35.87 -48.40
CA PHE A 943 3.99 34.68 -47.96
C PHE A 943 3.00 33.53 -47.75
N VAL A 944 1.93 33.78 -46.98
CA VAL A 944 0.85 32.81 -46.76
C VAL A 944 0.25 32.35 -48.09
N LEU A 945 0.01 33.26 -49.03
CA LEU A 945 -0.53 32.90 -50.34
C LEU A 945 0.46 32.08 -51.18
N ALA A 946 1.74 32.45 -51.19
CA ALA A 946 2.77 31.79 -51.99
C ALA A 946 3.14 30.39 -51.47
N ASP A 947 2.93 30.14 -50.18
CA ASP A 947 3.17 28.85 -49.53
C ASP A 947 1.90 28.01 -49.33
N ASN A 948 0.76 28.44 -49.89
CA ASN A 948 -0.54 27.80 -49.70
C ASN A 948 -0.93 27.61 -48.22
N ALA A 949 -0.57 28.58 -47.36
CA ALA A 949 -0.77 28.58 -45.91
C ALA A 949 -0.07 27.44 -45.14
N GLN A 950 1.01 26.86 -45.68
CA GLN A 950 1.75 25.76 -45.06
C GLN A 950 2.98 26.20 -44.24
N SER A 951 3.23 27.51 -44.12
CA SER A 951 4.40 28.03 -43.42
C SER A 951 4.21 28.03 -41.90
N GLY A 952 5.22 27.58 -41.16
CA GLY A 952 5.31 27.74 -39.70
C GLY A 952 5.97 29.07 -39.30
N ALA A 953 5.63 29.57 -38.11
CA ALA A 953 6.19 30.79 -37.56
C ALA A 953 6.39 30.72 -36.03
N ILE A 954 7.37 31.46 -35.53
CA ILE A 954 7.64 31.70 -34.10
C ILE A 954 7.29 33.15 -33.77
N TYR A 955 6.60 33.35 -32.66
CA TYR A 955 6.00 34.62 -32.24
C TYR A 955 6.54 35.05 -30.88
N PHE A 956 7.31 36.15 -30.86
CA PHE A 956 7.92 36.68 -29.64
C PHE A 956 6.95 37.62 -28.90
N MET A 957 6.10 37.05 -28.04
CA MET A 957 4.95 37.76 -27.46
C MET A 957 4.84 37.72 -25.94
N ALA A 958 5.59 36.86 -25.24
CA ALA A 958 5.51 36.73 -23.78
C ALA A 958 6.70 37.40 -23.07
N SER A 959 6.59 37.58 -21.75
CA SER A 959 7.62 38.16 -20.89
C SER A 959 8.23 37.12 -19.96
N GLU A 960 9.51 37.31 -19.61
CA GLU A 960 10.22 36.44 -18.66
C GLU A 960 9.63 36.54 -17.24
N GLU A 961 9.11 37.71 -16.86
CA GLU A 961 8.47 37.92 -15.55
C GLU A 961 7.18 37.11 -15.41
N ASP A 962 6.33 37.14 -16.43
CA ASP A 962 5.10 36.34 -16.46
C ASP A 962 5.43 34.85 -16.49
N LEU A 963 6.46 34.47 -17.25
CA LEU A 963 6.92 33.08 -17.33
C LEU A 963 7.35 32.56 -15.96
N ARG A 964 8.22 33.29 -15.24
CA ARG A 964 8.60 32.94 -13.85
C ARG A 964 7.39 32.86 -12.92
N THR A 965 6.45 33.80 -13.06
CA THR A 965 5.24 33.84 -12.22
C THR A 965 4.37 32.60 -12.41
N GLY A 966 4.13 32.19 -13.66
CA GLY A 966 3.34 31.01 -13.99
C GLY A 966 4.05 29.69 -13.63
N LEU A 967 5.36 29.58 -13.95
CA LEU A 967 6.16 28.39 -13.63
C LEU A 967 6.26 28.13 -12.13
N SER A 968 6.26 29.18 -11.30
CA SER A 968 6.34 29.07 -9.84
C SER A 968 5.11 28.43 -9.19
N GLN A 969 3.98 28.35 -9.88
CA GLN A 969 2.74 27.88 -9.25
C GLN A 969 2.74 26.35 -9.08
N PRO A 970 2.36 25.79 -7.91
CA PRO A 970 2.47 24.35 -7.64
C PRO A 970 1.57 23.45 -8.51
N TRP A 971 0.59 24.05 -9.19
CA TRP A 971 -0.35 23.40 -10.10
C TRP A 971 0.01 23.57 -11.59
N THR A 972 1.11 24.26 -11.92
CA THR A 972 1.61 24.36 -13.29
C THR A 972 2.57 23.21 -13.60
N SER A 973 2.29 22.40 -14.62
CA SER A 973 3.19 21.37 -15.15
C SER A 973 4.00 21.90 -16.35
N ILE A 974 4.78 21.05 -17.03
CA ILE A 974 5.54 21.43 -18.22
C ILE A 974 5.03 20.66 -19.43
N GLY A 975 4.76 21.39 -20.51
CA GLY A 975 4.49 20.86 -21.85
C GLY A 975 5.49 21.41 -22.86
N LEU A 976 5.81 20.66 -23.90
CA LEU A 976 6.71 21.12 -24.97
C LEU A 976 5.98 21.92 -26.04
N ASP A 977 4.70 21.62 -26.26
CA ASP A 977 3.89 22.11 -27.38
C ASP A 977 4.59 21.88 -28.73
N ALA A 978 5.17 20.70 -28.91
CA ALA A 978 5.88 20.34 -30.13
C ALA A 978 5.78 18.84 -30.40
N GLY A 979 5.79 18.46 -31.67
CA GLY A 979 5.91 17.05 -32.06
C GLY A 979 7.33 16.54 -31.85
N GLU A 980 7.47 15.22 -31.82
CA GLU A 980 8.78 14.57 -31.85
C GLU A 980 9.49 14.88 -33.16
N MET A 981 10.82 14.94 -33.09
CA MET A 981 11.69 15.21 -34.22
C MET A 981 13.04 14.55 -34.00
N SER A 982 13.61 14.02 -35.07
CA SER A 982 15.02 13.63 -35.14
C SER A 982 15.85 14.69 -35.87
N LEU A 983 17.17 14.67 -35.70
CA LEU A 983 18.09 15.62 -36.38
C LEU A 983 18.23 15.36 -37.90
N ASP A 984 17.49 14.38 -38.42
CA ASP A 984 17.39 13.99 -39.81
C ASP A 984 16.03 13.30 -40.04
N GLY A 985 15.77 12.89 -41.27
CA GLY A 985 14.56 12.14 -41.61
C GLY A 985 13.40 13.02 -42.10
N PRO A 986 12.21 12.43 -42.29
CA PRO A 986 11.09 13.10 -42.94
C PRO A 986 10.48 14.23 -42.10
N THR A 987 10.57 14.17 -40.76
CA THR A 987 10.00 15.15 -39.84
C THR A 987 10.98 16.25 -39.42
N TYR A 988 12.25 16.20 -39.87
CA TYR A 988 13.27 17.18 -39.50
C TYR A 988 13.02 18.56 -40.11
N GLU A 989 13.02 19.58 -39.25
CA GLU A 989 12.93 21.01 -39.64
C GLU A 989 14.04 21.82 -38.93
N PRO A 990 15.07 22.30 -39.65
CA PRO A 990 16.26 22.95 -39.08
C PRO A 990 15.98 24.27 -38.36
N HIS A 991 14.81 24.89 -38.58
CA HIS A 991 14.44 26.18 -38.02
C HIS A 991 13.18 26.12 -37.15
N THR A 992 12.89 24.95 -36.58
CA THR A 992 11.79 24.75 -35.62
C THR A 992 11.96 25.57 -34.33
N HIS A 993 10.95 25.57 -33.46
CA HIS A 993 11.06 26.23 -32.16
C HIS A 993 11.97 25.44 -31.20
N PRO A 994 12.89 26.09 -30.45
CA PRO A 994 13.84 25.39 -29.55
C PRO A 994 13.17 24.54 -28.45
N ARG A 995 11.92 24.84 -28.11
CA ARG A 995 11.07 24.03 -27.22
C ARG A 995 10.98 22.55 -27.60
N ALA A 996 11.13 22.21 -28.88
CA ALA A 996 11.14 20.83 -29.33
C ALA A 996 12.32 20.03 -28.76
N MET A 997 13.47 20.67 -28.51
CA MET A 997 14.74 20.02 -28.16
C MET A 997 15.24 20.34 -26.74
N GLY A 998 14.64 21.31 -26.04
CA GLY A 998 15.22 21.82 -24.79
C GLY A 998 14.27 22.26 -23.69
N SER A 999 12.95 22.07 -23.78
CA SER A 999 12.03 22.51 -22.71
C SER A 999 12.37 21.97 -21.32
N VAL A 1000 12.50 20.64 -21.16
CA VAL A 1000 12.73 20.07 -19.82
C VAL A 1000 14.13 20.42 -19.29
N PRO A 1001 15.22 20.29 -20.08
CA PRO A 1001 16.55 20.72 -19.66
C PRO A 1001 16.66 22.22 -19.39
N ARG A 1002 15.93 23.07 -20.11
CA ARG A 1002 15.82 24.50 -19.80
C ARG A 1002 15.13 24.73 -18.47
N PHE A 1003 14.02 24.05 -18.21
CA PHE A 1003 13.31 24.15 -16.94
C PHE A 1003 14.22 23.76 -15.76
N LEU A 1004 14.86 22.60 -15.83
CA LEU A 1004 15.72 22.10 -14.75
C LEU A 1004 17.06 22.87 -14.64
N GLY A 1005 17.64 23.25 -15.77
CA GLY A 1005 18.94 23.93 -15.83
C GLY A 1005 18.88 25.43 -15.59
N HIS A 1006 18.05 26.14 -16.35
CA HIS A 1006 17.94 27.60 -16.27
C HIS A 1006 17.11 28.02 -15.05
N TYR A 1007 15.87 27.56 -14.92
CA TYR A 1007 14.96 28.05 -13.87
C TYR A 1007 15.22 27.44 -12.49
N VAL A 1008 15.45 26.12 -12.42
CA VAL A 1008 15.61 25.43 -11.14
C VAL A 1008 17.03 25.58 -10.60
N ARG A 1009 18.06 25.16 -11.36
CA ARG A 1009 19.46 25.30 -10.92
C ARG A 1009 19.93 26.75 -10.99
N GLY A 1010 19.72 27.43 -12.12
CA GLY A 1010 20.30 28.75 -12.40
C GLY A 1010 19.64 29.90 -11.63
N GLU A 1011 18.30 29.94 -11.63
CA GLU A 1011 17.54 31.01 -10.99
C GLU A 1011 17.00 30.67 -9.60
N HIS A 1012 17.12 29.40 -9.16
CA HIS A 1012 16.57 28.93 -7.90
C HIS A 1012 15.07 29.21 -7.75
N LEU A 1013 14.32 29.11 -8.84
CA LEU A 1013 12.88 29.38 -8.85
C LEU A 1013 12.11 28.48 -7.88
N MET A 1014 12.59 27.23 -7.71
CA MET A 1014 12.05 26.25 -6.78
C MET A 1014 13.09 25.18 -6.45
N PRO A 1015 12.90 24.39 -5.37
CA PRO A 1015 13.69 23.19 -5.12
C PRO A 1015 13.55 22.15 -6.25
N LEU A 1016 14.61 21.37 -6.49
CA LEU A 1016 14.64 20.38 -7.56
C LEU A 1016 13.54 19.32 -7.41
N GLU A 1017 13.23 18.90 -6.19
CA GLU A 1017 12.21 17.90 -5.89
C GLU A 1017 10.80 18.39 -6.26
N ALA A 1018 10.53 19.68 -6.06
CA ALA A 1018 9.29 20.32 -6.49
C ALA A 1018 9.21 20.43 -8.02
N ALA A 1019 10.35 20.71 -8.68
CA ALA A 1019 10.44 20.72 -10.13
C ALA A 1019 10.23 19.33 -10.75
N ILE A 1020 10.83 18.29 -10.18
CA ILE A 1020 10.63 16.90 -10.63
C ILE A 1020 9.17 16.50 -10.48
N ARG A 1021 8.52 16.84 -9.37
CA ARG A 1021 7.07 16.63 -9.20
C ARG A 1021 6.25 17.24 -10.36
N LYS A 1022 6.58 18.46 -10.78
CA LYS A 1022 5.87 19.19 -11.87
C LYS A 1022 5.96 18.53 -13.24
N ILE A 1023 6.99 17.70 -13.46
CA ILE A 1023 7.20 16.99 -14.73
C ILE A 1023 7.04 15.46 -14.57
N THR A 1024 6.51 14.98 -13.45
CA THR A 1024 6.31 13.54 -13.19
C THR A 1024 4.93 13.27 -12.56
N SER A 1025 4.81 13.33 -11.23
CA SER A 1025 3.59 12.94 -10.53
C SER A 1025 2.45 13.94 -10.69
N LEU A 1026 2.72 15.23 -10.91
CA LEU A 1026 1.69 16.23 -11.19
C LEU A 1026 0.93 15.93 -12.49
N PRO A 1027 1.57 15.82 -13.67
CA PRO A 1027 0.88 15.43 -14.89
C PRO A 1027 0.31 14.00 -14.82
N ALA A 1028 0.97 13.04 -14.17
CA ALA A 1028 0.40 11.71 -13.97
C ALA A 1028 -0.90 11.72 -13.14
N GLN A 1029 -0.94 12.51 -12.07
CA GLN A 1029 -2.15 12.70 -11.26
C GLN A 1029 -3.25 13.35 -12.08
N ARG A 1030 -2.87 14.38 -12.85
CA ARG A 1030 -3.78 15.19 -13.66
C ARG A 1030 -4.50 14.35 -14.71
N GLU A 1031 -3.74 13.57 -15.47
CA GLU A 1031 -4.24 12.70 -16.54
C GLU A 1031 -4.69 11.32 -16.05
N HIS A 1032 -4.67 11.10 -14.73
CA HIS A 1032 -5.06 9.85 -14.10
C HIS A 1032 -4.26 8.62 -14.60
N LEU A 1033 -2.96 8.79 -14.80
CA LEU A 1033 -2.04 7.75 -15.27
C LEU A 1033 -1.63 6.82 -14.11
N GLU A 1034 -2.44 5.80 -13.87
CA GLU A 1034 -2.24 4.87 -12.76
C GLU A 1034 -0.90 4.12 -12.85
N GLY A 1035 -0.18 4.08 -11.73
CA GLY A 1035 1.11 3.39 -11.63
C GLY A 1035 2.28 4.08 -12.34
N ARG A 1036 2.14 5.36 -12.76
CA ARG A 1036 3.20 6.17 -13.38
C ARG A 1036 3.45 7.46 -12.61
N GLY A 1037 4.56 8.15 -12.94
CA GLY A 1037 4.92 9.45 -12.37
C GLY A 1037 5.55 9.41 -10.97
N LEU A 1038 5.75 8.21 -10.39
CA LEU A 1038 6.46 8.02 -9.13
C LEU A 1038 7.44 6.84 -9.24
N LEU A 1039 8.58 6.92 -8.55
CA LEU A 1039 9.46 5.77 -8.34
C LEU A 1039 9.04 5.05 -7.07
N LYS A 1040 8.28 3.98 -7.25
CA LYS A 1040 7.72 3.17 -6.16
C LYS A 1040 7.68 1.70 -6.58
N PRO A 1041 8.01 0.73 -5.70
CA PRO A 1041 7.83 -0.67 -6.02
C PRO A 1041 6.41 -0.97 -6.54
N GLY A 1042 6.33 -1.70 -7.65
CA GLY A 1042 5.09 -2.02 -8.36
C GLY A 1042 4.61 -0.96 -9.36
N TYR A 1043 5.25 0.21 -9.45
CA TYR A 1043 4.97 1.20 -10.51
C TYR A 1043 5.74 0.85 -11.79
N PHE A 1044 5.27 1.37 -12.92
CA PHE A 1044 5.97 1.27 -14.20
C PHE A 1044 7.39 1.83 -14.09
N ALA A 1045 8.37 1.12 -14.63
CA ALA A 1045 9.76 1.57 -14.69
C ALA A 1045 9.97 2.58 -15.82
N ASP A 1046 9.29 3.72 -15.73
CA ASP A 1046 9.64 4.92 -16.49
C ASP A 1046 10.61 5.74 -15.64
N ILE A 1047 11.85 5.89 -16.09
CA ILE A 1047 12.93 6.44 -15.26
C ILE A 1047 13.82 7.36 -16.10
N SER A 1048 14.15 8.51 -15.55
CA SER A 1048 15.14 9.44 -16.11
C SER A 1048 16.31 9.58 -15.16
N ILE A 1049 17.52 9.35 -15.68
CA ILE A 1049 18.78 9.49 -14.95
C ILE A 1049 19.53 10.68 -15.53
N PHE A 1050 19.84 11.66 -14.70
CA PHE A 1050 20.42 12.91 -15.18
C PHE A 1050 21.36 13.56 -14.18
N ASP A 1051 22.26 14.40 -14.68
CA ASP A 1051 23.17 15.22 -13.90
C ASP A 1051 22.54 16.58 -13.62
N ALA A 1052 22.05 16.76 -12.39
CA ALA A 1052 21.48 18.04 -11.95
C ALA A 1052 22.48 19.21 -12.02
N ALA A 1053 23.79 18.95 -11.94
CA ALA A 1053 24.81 19.99 -11.99
C ALA A 1053 25.04 20.54 -13.41
N THR A 1054 24.80 19.74 -14.45
CA THR A 1054 25.10 20.10 -15.85
C THR A 1054 23.88 20.25 -16.74
N ILE A 1055 22.73 19.67 -16.37
CA ILE A 1055 21.51 19.69 -17.20
C ILE A 1055 21.17 21.09 -17.74
N ILE A 1056 21.09 21.25 -19.07
CA ILE A 1056 20.79 22.54 -19.71
C ILE A 1056 20.36 22.34 -21.18
N ASP A 1057 19.53 23.25 -21.68
CA ASP A 1057 19.21 23.38 -23.10
C ASP A 1057 20.35 24.06 -23.88
N HIS A 1058 20.66 23.54 -25.07
CA HIS A 1058 21.53 24.22 -26.03
C HIS A 1058 20.75 24.82 -27.22
N ALA A 1059 19.50 24.39 -27.41
CA ALA A 1059 18.64 24.85 -28.49
C ALA A 1059 18.31 26.35 -28.33
N THR A 1060 18.56 27.12 -29.39
CA THR A 1060 18.24 28.55 -29.44
C THR A 1060 17.31 28.84 -30.61
N PHE A 1061 16.64 30.00 -30.63
CA PHE A 1061 15.79 30.40 -31.76
C PHE A 1061 16.52 30.42 -33.11
N THR A 1062 17.82 30.68 -33.12
CA THR A 1062 18.65 30.72 -34.34
C THR A 1062 19.31 29.39 -34.67
N LYS A 1063 19.40 28.47 -33.70
CA LYS A 1063 19.99 27.13 -33.81
C LYS A 1063 19.17 26.16 -32.95
N PRO A 1064 17.95 25.80 -33.39
CA PRO A 1064 17.00 25.07 -32.56
C PRO A 1064 17.25 23.56 -32.54
N ASP A 1065 18.04 23.02 -33.47
CA ASP A 1065 18.34 21.61 -33.65
C ASP A 1065 19.55 21.13 -32.81
N GLN A 1066 19.75 21.74 -31.64
CA GLN A 1066 20.81 21.36 -30.71
C GLN A 1066 20.25 20.48 -29.59
N LEU A 1067 20.82 19.29 -29.42
CA LEU A 1067 20.48 18.42 -28.28
C LEU A 1067 20.89 19.08 -26.97
N SER A 1068 20.06 18.86 -25.96
CA SER A 1068 20.35 19.27 -24.59
C SER A 1068 21.46 18.42 -23.95
N GLU A 1069 22.00 18.91 -22.85
CA GLU A 1069 23.02 18.22 -22.05
C GLU A 1069 22.44 17.76 -20.71
N GLY A 1070 23.06 16.74 -20.11
CA GLY A 1070 22.82 16.32 -18.73
C GLY A 1070 21.83 15.17 -18.54
N ILE A 1071 21.10 14.74 -19.56
CA ILE A 1071 20.33 13.48 -19.54
C ILE A 1071 21.26 12.32 -19.90
N ASP A 1072 21.50 11.40 -18.96
CA ASP A 1072 22.35 10.24 -19.19
C ASP A 1072 21.54 9.05 -19.72
N TYR A 1073 20.36 8.80 -19.13
CA TYR A 1073 19.49 7.68 -19.52
C TYR A 1073 18.02 8.06 -19.50
N THR A 1074 17.26 7.46 -20.41
CA THR A 1074 15.80 7.47 -20.41
C THR A 1074 15.30 6.05 -20.60
N ILE A 1075 14.52 5.58 -19.63
CA ILE A 1075 14.03 4.22 -19.53
C ILE A 1075 12.52 4.28 -19.61
N VAL A 1076 11.92 3.54 -20.53
CA VAL A 1076 10.47 3.48 -20.73
C VAL A 1076 10.03 2.05 -20.49
N ASN A 1077 9.07 1.86 -19.58
CA ASN A 1077 8.55 0.52 -19.26
C ASN A 1077 9.67 -0.51 -19.00
N GLY A 1078 10.72 -0.10 -18.27
CA GLY A 1078 11.86 -0.92 -17.87
C GLY A 1078 12.93 -1.15 -18.94
N GLN A 1079 12.76 -0.62 -20.15
CA GLN A 1079 13.73 -0.75 -21.25
C GLN A 1079 14.46 0.58 -21.49
N VAL A 1080 15.77 0.53 -21.73
CA VAL A 1080 16.58 1.71 -22.00
C VAL A 1080 16.33 2.18 -23.43
N GLU A 1081 15.73 3.35 -23.59
CA GLU A 1081 15.42 3.98 -24.88
C GLU A 1081 16.51 4.99 -25.31
N TYR A 1082 17.08 5.70 -24.34
CA TYR A 1082 18.20 6.62 -24.52
C TYR A 1082 19.34 6.25 -23.56
N ASP A 1083 20.54 6.18 -24.12
CA ASP A 1083 21.74 5.63 -23.49
C ASP A 1083 22.94 6.53 -23.82
N GLN A 1084 23.31 7.40 -22.89
CA GLN A 1084 24.50 8.26 -22.94
C GLN A 1084 24.68 9.01 -24.28
N GLY A 1085 23.65 9.73 -24.69
CA GLY A 1085 23.70 10.51 -25.94
C GLY A 1085 23.17 9.78 -27.17
N LYS A 1086 22.70 8.54 -27.06
CA LYS A 1086 22.29 7.71 -28.19
C LYS A 1086 20.95 7.04 -27.98
N LEU A 1087 20.14 6.98 -29.04
CA LEU A 1087 18.96 6.14 -29.08
C LEU A 1087 19.35 4.67 -29.20
N THR A 1088 18.63 3.80 -28.50
CA THR A 1088 18.84 2.34 -28.58
C THR A 1088 18.04 1.71 -29.71
N GLY A 1089 16.99 2.39 -30.18
CA GLY A 1089 16.04 1.86 -31.17
C GLY A 1089 14.99 0.93 -30.57
N THR A 1090 14.83 0.94 -29.24
CA THR A 1090 13.77 0.22 -28.55
C THR A 1090 12.42 0.92 -28.80
N THR A 1091 11.33 0.19 -28.58
CA THR A 1091 9.95 0.72 -28.72
C THR A 1091 9.08 0.19 -27.59
N ALA A 1092 9.46 0.49 -26.35
CA ALA A 1092 8.83 -0.03 -25.13
C ALA A 1092 7.61 0.78 -24.67
N GLY A 1093 7.37 1.92 -25.30
CA GLY A 1093 6.24 2.79 -25.03
C GLY A 1093 4.89 2.12 -25.29
N ARG A 1094 3.86 2.60 -24.59
CA ARG A 1094 2.49 2.09 -24.68
C ARG A 1094 1.49 3.21 -24.90
N VAL A 1095 0.44 2.92 -25.65
CA VAL A 1095 -0.73 3.80 -25.67
C VAL A 1095 -1.38 3.83 -24.28
N LEU A 1096 -1.78 5.01 -23.84
CA LEU A 1096 -2.41 5.28 -22.56
C LEU A 1096 -3.88 5.58 -22.81
N ARG A 1097 -4.74 4.75 -22.24
CA ARG A 1097 -6.18 4.81 -22.44
C ARG A 1097 -6.85 5.41 -21.21
N GLY A 1098 -7.70 6.41 -21.41
CA GLY A 1098 -8.46 7.06 -20.36
C GLY A 1098 -9.48 6.14 -19.67
N ARG A 1099 -10.00 6.59 -18.52
CA ARG A 1099 -10.91 5.81 -17.65
C ARG A 1099 -12.21 5.36 -18.32
N GLY A 1100 -12.62 6.04 -19.39
CA GLY A 1100 -13.79 5.71 -20.19
C GLY A 1100 -13.62 4.48 -21.07
N TRP A 1101 -12.39 3.97 -21.22
CA TRP A 1101 -12.08 2.94 -22.19
C TRP A 1101 -12.88 1.66 -21.94
N GLN A 1102 -13.46 1.13 -23.01
CA GLN A 1102 -14.16 -0.13 -23.04
C GLN A 1102 -13.46 -1.02 -24.05
N ALA A 1103 -12.89 -2.13 -23.58
CA ALA A 1103 -12.30 -3.12 -24.47
C ALA A 1103 -13.38 -3.58 -25.46
N ALA A 1104 -13.07 -3.51 -26.76
CA ALA A 1104 -13.98 -3.98 -27.78
C ALA A 1104 -14.34 -5.45 -27.49
N THR A 1105 -15.63 -5.73 -27.25
CA THR A 1105 -16.15 -7.09 -27.26
C THR A 1105 -16.08 -7.58 -28.69
N ASN A 1106 -15.04 -8.35 -29.03
CA ASN A 1106 -15.01 -9.12 -30.27
C ASN A 1106 -16.03 -10.25 -30.24
#